data_AF-M0B3G2-F1
#
_entry.id   AF-M0B3G2-F1
#
_cell.length_a   1.000
_cell.length_b   1.000
_cell.length_c   1.000
_cell.angle_alpha   90.00
_cell.angle_beta   90.00
_cell.angle_gamma   90.00
#
_symmetry.space_group_name_H-M   'P 1'
#
loop_
_entity.id
_entity.type
_entity.pdbx_description
1 polymer ?
#
loop_
_entity_poly.entity_id
_entity_poly.type
_entity_poly.pdbx_seq_one_letter_code
_entity_poly.pdbx_strand_id
1 'polypeptide(L)'
;MTHDRRTFLQTVGAGSLGLATIPLFSDTVAAATLITIRGGGADIWNTEDAFHYYHDEFSGDIDVRVRNTALEHTDPNAKTGIMVRESLAPDAANVMLRRTPNGAVSLQWRPESGAETVSTTSGGEDESEVDGGSLEAEWLRLCRRGDTFEAYGSSDGDDWTLLADIDTEQVAISDEASVGIPVTSHSVGERCTAELRDLTGISPTGNQDIGDVAVSGGVDVETGVPFVTTGDATDVTATSATLHGELTDLGGADSAECYVEYRAVPNDSWTATRGQTLEEPTAFSVDLDGLTSRRYYEYRTVVETSDGDVAVGSPATVGTPSRSNGTAPGRGPQSASQIDLADGFADPAPWLDDDTPVIPITEPTRRQLTAALEVDGPRLVVFETSGVIDLEQQRLTVATDELYLAGQTAPSPGITLIKGDLWIDANDCVIQHLRVRPGDANLTSESDWEPDGIRTEDGTENNVIDHCTATWAVDENLSVGYDTAETTVSNCLIAEPLQDATHHKGDHGYGSLIGDGADSVTLAGNVWAHNYDRNPRLKQGTHSVVANNLVYHYNDGIWMDPETTASIEGNVFRRPVAAQPVVFGDGHAFVADTVLDDASNPIVGDGITELDSRPLWPAALEPLESAAVVDHNLANAGARPADRTATDERILAQLDAGDGTYIDSQSEVGGYPDLPVRTRPISVPQSGTRAWLRAKARAVE
;
A
#
# COMPACT_ATOMS: atom_id res chain seq x y z
N MET A 1 -28.34 45.63 -35.62
CA MET A 1 -28.49 47.10 -35.69
C MET A 1 -27.49 47.72 -34.73
N THR A 2 -26.50 48.39 -35.30
CA THR A 2 -25.38 49.12 -34.68
C THR A 2 -25.81 50.46 -34.12
N HIS A 3 -25.42 50.84 -32.90
CA HIS A 3 -25.27 52.23 -32.41
C HIS A 3 -24.29 52.19 -31.22
N ASP A 4 -22.99 52.36 -31.42
CA ASP A 4 -22.20 53.59 -31.67
C ASP A 4 -22.10 54.56 -30.47
N ARG A 5 -20.83 54.86 -30.15
CA ARG A 5 -20.31 55.60 -29.01
C ARG A 5 -20.20 57.10 -29.35
N ARG A 6 -20.65 57.95 -28.41
CA ARG A 6 -20.21 59.34 -28.06
C ARG A 6 -21.34 60.37 -28.13
N THR A 7 -21.58 61.04 -26.99
CA THR A 7 -21.70 62.51 -26.75
C THR A 7 -22.16 62.70 -25.29
N PHE A 8 -21.31 63.07 -24.31
CA PHE A 8 -20.82 64.41 -23.92
C PHE A 8 -21.70 65.13 -22.85
N LEU A 9 -21.18 65.12 -21.60
CA LEU A 9 -21.04 66.21 -20.62
C LEU A 9 -22.22 66.90 -19.86
N GLN A 10 -21.91 67.13 -18.57
CA GLN A 10 -22.43 68.08 -17.55
C GLN A 10 -23.62 67.62 -16.70
N THR A 11 -23.45 67.43 -15.38
CA THR A 11 -23.40 68.55 -14.42
C THR A 11 -22.69 68.19 -13.10
N VAL A 12 -21.89 69.13 -12.61
CA VAL A 12 -21.17 69.18 -11.33
C VAL A 12 -22.13 69.49 -10.17
N GLY A 13 -21.95 68.81 -9.03
CA GLY A 13 -22.48 69.21 -7.72
C GLY A 13 -21.44 68.96 -6.64
N ALA A 14 -20.93 70.03 -6.05
CA ALA A 14 -19.75 70.10 -5.19
C ALA A 14 -19.91 69.43 -3.82
N GLY A 15 -18.80 68.86 -3.32
CA GLY A 15 -18.58 68.52 -1.92
C GLY A 15 -17.09 68.28 -1.68
N SER A 16 -16.44 69.24 -1.02
CA SER A 16 -15.02 69.23 -0.63
C SER A 16 -14.61 67.99 0.16
N LEU A 17 -13.34 67.56 0.04
CA LEU A 17 -12.39 67.32 1.15
C LEU A 17 -11.10 66.63 0.64
N GLY A 18 -9.95 67.13 1.08
CA GLY A 18 -8.71 66.35 1.24
C GLY A 18 -7.87 66.05 0.00
N LEU A 19 -6.81 66.82 -0.22
CA LEU A 19 -5.59 66.32 -0.86
C LEU A 19 -5.01 65.21 0.04
N ALA A 20 -5.25 63.94 -0.31
CA ALA A 20 -4.43 62.84 0.14
C ALA A 20 -3.61 62.38 -1.08
N THR A 21 -2.30 62.64 -1.01
CA THR A 21 -1.30 61.95 -1.80
C THR A 21 -1.45 60.45 -1.58
N ILE A 22 -1.99 59.74 -2.57
CA ILE A 22 -1.88 58.29 -2.64
C ILE A 22 -0.43 58.01 -3.04
N PRO A 23 0.39 57.36 -2.19
CA PRO A 23 1.68 56.89 -2.65
C PRO A 23 1.42 55.86 -3.75
N LEU A 24 2.11 55.99 -4.89
CA LEU A 24 2.34 54.82 -5.73
C LEU A 24 3.00 53.78 -4.81
N PHE A 25 2.28 52.70 -4.50
CA PHE A 25 2.96 51.48 -4.07
C PHE A 25 3.90 51.12 -5.22
N SER A 26 5.20 51.08 -4.94
CA SER A 26 6.07 50.28 -5.78
C SER A 26 5.53 48.85 -5.69
N ASP A 27 5.25 48.23 -6.82
CA ASP A 27 5.16 46.77 -6.93
C ASP A 27 6.53 46.21 -6.56
N THR A 28 6.83 46.12 -5.26
CA THR A 28 7.73 45.11 -4.76
C THR A 28 6.89 43.86 -4.73
N VAL A 29 7.06 43.02 -5.76
CA VAL A 29 6.63 41.62 -5.72
C VAL A 29 7.12 41.08 -4.38
N ALA A 30 6.22 40.59 -3.53
CA ALA A 30 6.61 39.98 -2.27
C ALA A 30 7.55 38.82 -2.61
N ALA A 31 8.70 38.74 -1.93
CA ALA A 31 9.63 37.64 -2.18
C ALA A 31 8.95 36.31 -1.87
N ALA A 32 9.09 35.37 -2.81
CA ALA A 32 8.81 33.94 -2.64
C ALA A 32 9.13 33.46 -1.22
N THR A 33 8.18 32.80 -0.53
CA THR A 33 8.39 32.27 0.83
C THR A 33 8.28 30.74 0.82
N LEU A 34 9.29 30.07 1.35
CA LEU A 34 9.32 28.62 1.57
C LEU A 34 9.19 28.34 3.07
N ILE A 35 8.25 27.49 3.44
CA ILE A 35 8.05 27.00 4.80
C ILE A 35 8.44 25.53 4.81
N THR A 36 9.54 25.22 5.51
CA THR A 36 9.98 23.84 5.73
C THR A 36 9.58 23.39 7.13
N ILE A 37 8.72 22.38 7.21
CA ILE A 37 8.27 21.81 8.48
C ILE A 37 8.82 20.38 8.59
N ARG A 38 9.42 20.07 9.73
CA ARG A 38 9.90 18.72 10.04
C ARG A 38 9.11 18.17 11.21
N GLY A 39 8.58 16.96 11.08
CA GLY A 39 7.80 16.32 12.13
C GLY A 39 8.13 14.83 12.25
N GLY A 40 8.27 14.36 13.47
CA GLY A 40 8.18 12.93 13.79
C GLY A 40 6.81 12.59 14.35
N GLY A 41 6.53 11.31 14.55
CA GLY A 41 5.34 10.85 15.26
C GLY A 41 4.75 9.58 14.66
N ALA A 42 3.96 8.89 15.49
CA ALA A 42 3.36 7.61 15.13
C ALA A 42 2.24 7.77 14.10
N ASP A 43 1.31 8.71 14.31
CA ASP A 43 0.29 9.08 13.33
C ASP A 43 -0.53 10.31 13.80
N ILE A 44 -1.34 10.87 12.90
CA ILE A 44 -2.53 11.67 13.21
C ILE A 44 -3.73 10.77 12.90
N TRP A 45 -4.03 9.82 13.80
CA TRP A 45 -5.09 8.81 13.64
C TRP A 45 -5.52 8.26 15.01
N ASN A 46 -6.22 7.13 15.02
CA ASN A 46 -6.67 6.39 16.20
C ASN A 46 -7.41 7.29 17.18
N THR A 47 -7.04 7.28 18.47
CA THR A 47 -7.59 8.11 19.55
C THR A 47 -6.67 9.24 20.02
N GLU A 48 -5.38 9.22 19.63
CA GLU A 48 -4.38 10.23 20.00
C GLU A 48 -3.45 10.54 18.81
N ASP A 49 -3.13 11.82 18.63
CA ASP A 49 -2.21 12.30 17.59
C ASP A 49 -0.76 12.40 18.11
N ALA A 50 0.21 12.10 17.24
CA ALA A 50 1.63 12.35 17.42
C ALA A 50 2.22 13.01 16.15
N PHE A 51 2.56 14.30 16.22
CA PHE A 51 3.05 15.09 15.08
C PHE A 51 3.68 16.43 15.50
N HIS A 52 4.24 17.19 14.54
CA HIS A 52 4.68 18.56 14.73
C HIS A 52 3.73 19.59 14.13
N TYR A 53 3.37 20.64 14.87
CA TYR A 53 2.33 21.59 14.48
C TYR A 53 2.83 23.04 14.37
N TYR A 54 2.74 23.62 13.17
CA TYR A 54 3.00 25.05 12.92
C TYR A 54 1.68 25.82 12.83
N HIS A 55 1.34 26.59 13.86
CA HIS A 55 -0.04 26.99 14.09
C HIS A 55 -0.22 28.42 14.60
N ASP A 56 -1.47 28.88 14.49
CA ASP A 56 -1.98 30.10 15.09
C ASP A 56 -3.28 29.80 15.86
N GLU A 57 -3.71 30.77 16.66
CA GLU A 57 -5.06 30.79 17.24
C GLU A 57 -5.99 31.62 16.36
N PHE A 58 -7.25 31.20 16.23
CA PHE A 58 -8.26 31.95 15.49
C PHE A 58 -9.61 31.96 16.22
N SER A 59 -10.49 32.85 15.77
CA SER A 59 -11.88 32.91 16.24
C SER A 59 -12.85 33.07 15.07
N GLY A 60 -13.84 32.17 14.98
CA GLY A 60 -14.90 32.19 13.97
C GLY A 60 -14.46 31.66 12.61
N ASP A 61 -14.86 32.34 11.53
CA ASP A 61 -14.66 31.88 10.14
C ASP A 61 -13.19 32.02 9.68
N ILE A 62 -12.74 31.07 8.84
CA ILE A 62 -11.41 31.08 8.20
C ILE A 62 -11.49 30.63 6.74
N ASP A 63 -10.52 31.05 5.92
CA ASP A 63 -10.26 30.55 4.56
C ASP A 63 -8.73 30.45 4.42
N VAL A 64 -8.20 29.25 4.67
CA VAL A 64 -6.76 28.98 4.65
C VAL A 64 -6.42 28.27 3.35
N ARG A 65 -5.35 28.71 2.71
CA ARG A 65 -4.83 28.09 1.48
C ARG A 65 -3.34 27.90 1.61
N VAL A 66 -2.85 26.77 1.11
CA VAL A 66 -1.43 26.47 1.07
C VAL A 66 -1.14 25.56 -0.12
N ARG A 67 0.05 25.71 -0.70
CA ARG A 67 0.57 24.74 -1.66
C ARG A 67 1.61 23.87 -0.99
N ASN A 68 1.42 22.55 -0.96
CA ASN A 68 2.45 21.61 -0.53
C ASN A 68 3.27 21.17 -1.75
N THR A 69 4.53 21.60 -1.81
CA THR A 69 5.41 21.37 -2.97
C THR A 69 6.30 20.14 -2.83
N ALA A 70 6.50 19.66 -1.60
CA ALA A 70 7.16 18.39 -1.36
C ALA A 70 6.72 17.83 -0.01
N LEU A 71 6.59 16.51 0.07
CA LEU A 71 6.46 15.78 1.31
C LEU A 71 7.38 14.57 1.23
N GLU A 72 8.26 14.43 2.21
CA GLU A 72 9.16 13.29 2.31
C GLU A 72 8.36 12.00 2.56
N HIS A 73 8.58 11.00 1.72
CA HIS A 73 7.92 9.70 1.82
C HIS A 73 8.65 8.83 2.85
N THR A 74 8.52 9.17 4.13
CA THR A 74 9.01 8.33 5.24
C THR A 74 8.15 7.07 5.42
N ASP A 75 6.87 7.15 5.07
CA ASP A 75 5.88 6.09 5.07
C ASP A 75 4.70 6.52 4.16
N PRO A 76 3.93 5.60 3.53
CA PRO A 76 2.73 5.95 2.75
C PRO A 76 1.74 6.85 3.49
N ASN A 77 1.66 6.71 4.81
CA ASN A 77 0.77 7.47 5.68
C ASN A 77 1.45 8.67 6.34
N ALA A 78 2.71 8.99 6.00
CA ALA A 78 3.28 10.29 6.34
C ALA A 78 2.38 11.39 5.75
N LYS A 79 2.12 12.46 6.49
CA LYS A 79 1.09 13.42 6.06
C LYS A 79 1.37 14.83 6.54
N THR A 80 0.99 15.78 5.68
CA THR A 80 0.91 17.21 5.98
C THR A 80 -0.45 17.76 5.53
N GLY A 81 -0.75 19.03 5.77
CA GLY A 81 -1.98 19.63 5.27
C GLY A 81 -2.43 20.88 5.99
N ILE A 82 -3.74 21.14 6.02
CA ILE A 82 -4.33 22.20 6.85
C ILE A 82 -5.18 21.53 7.92
N MET A 83 -4.92 21.84 9.18
CA MET A 83 -5.69 21.31 10.31
C MET A 83 -6.32 22.45 11.11
N VAL A 84 -7.56 22.23 11.53
CA VAL A 84 -8.25 22.96 12.59
C VAL A 84 -8.43 22.01 13.76
N ARG A 85 -8.00 22.39 14.96
CA ARG A 85 -8.10 21.55 16.16
C ARG A 85 -8.58 22.35 17.36
N GLU A 86 -9.42 21.72 18.18
CA GLU A 86 -10.06 22.36 19.34
C GLU A 86 -9.04 22.78 20.41
N SER A 87 -7.99 21.97 20.61
CA SER A 87 -6.92 22.28 21.57
C SER A 87 -5.61 21.61 21.18
N LEU A 88 -4.52 21.89 21.91
CA LEU A 88 -3.21 21.25 21.71
C LEU A 88 -3.05 19.91 22.45
N ALA A 89 -4.13 19.33 22.98
CA ALA A 89 -4.11 18.00 23.60
C ALA A 89 -4.05 16.88 22.52
N PRO A 90 -3.28 15.80 22.70
CA PRO A 90 -3.10 14.77 21.67
C PRO A 90 -4.41 14.13 21.19
N ASP A 91 -5.42 14.04 22.06
CA ASP A 91 -6.71 13.43 21.81
C ASP A 91 -7.76 14.41 21.23
N ALA A 92 -7.41 15.67 20.97
CA ALA A 92 -8.38 16.72 20.67
C ALA A 92 -9.17 16.50 19.36
N ALA A 93 -10.45 16.86 19.39
CA ALA A 93 -11.29 16.96 18.19
C ALA A 93 -10.63 17.87 17.14
N ASN A 94 -10.64 17.43 15.89
CA ASN A 94 -9.95 18.13 14.80
C ASN A 94 -10.57 17.82 13.43
N VAL A 95 -10.31 18.71 12.48
CA VAL A 95 -10.57 18.55 11.04
C VAL A 95 -9.27 18.81 10.32
N MET A 96 -8.81 17.86 9.52
CA MET A 96 -7.58 17.94 8.75
C MET A 96 -7.85 17.63 7.28
N LEU A 97 -7.57 18.61 6.42
CA LEU A 97 -7.39 18.36 5.00
C LEU A 97 -5.95 17.90 4.80
N ARG A 98 -5.75 16.58 4.63
CA ARG A 98 -4.43 15.95 4.57
C ARG A 98 -3.97 15.75 3.13
N ARG A 99 -2.65 15.73 2.94
CA ARG A 99 -1.96 15.26 1.74
C ARG A 99 -0.89 14.23 2.13
N THR A 100 -0.86 13.10 1.43
CA THR A 100 0.13 12.00 1.58
C THR A 100 1.23 12.10 0.53
N PRO A 101 2.34 11.33 0.63
CA PRO A 101 3.52 11.53 -0.23
C PRO A 101 3.26 11.20 -1.70
N ASN A 102 2.29 10.31 -1.97
CA ASN A 102 1.82 10.00 -3.33
C ASN A 102 1.07 11.16 -4.00
N GLY A 103 0.65 12.17 -3.24
CA GLY A 103 -0.03 13.36 -3.73
C GLY A 103 -1.54 13.43 -3.51
N ALA A 104 -2.12 12.32 -3.03
CA ALA A 104 -3.54 12.24 -2.73
C ALA A 104 -3.92 13.19 -1.58
N VAL A 105 -4.97 13.96 -1.80
CA VAL A 105 -5.60 14.86 -0.82
C VAL A 105 -6.94 14.26 -0.39
N SER A 106 -7.20 14.19 0.92
CA SER A 106 -8.44 13.69 1.52
C SER A 106 -8.78 14.44 2.81
N LEU A 107 -10.06 14.39 3.22
CA LEU A 107 -10.51 15.01 4.46
C LEU A 107 -10.57 13.96 5.57
N GLN A 108 -10.08 14.35 6.74
CA GLN A 108 -10.04 13.55 7.95
C GLN A 108 -10.60 14.35 9.11
N TRP A 109 -11.27 13.70 10.05
CA TRP A 109 -11.69 14.36 11.28
C TRP A 109 -11.78 13.40 12.47
N ARG A 110 -11.55 13.97 13.65
CA ARG A 110 -11.83 13.36 14.93
C ARG A 110 -13.13 13.95 15.48
N PRO A 111 -14.24 13.19 15.56
CA PRO A 111 -15.56 13.72 15.92
C PRO A 111 -15.63 14.44 17.27
N GLU A 112 -14.98 13.87 18.28
CA GLU A 112 -14.87 14.43 19.62
C GLU A 112 -13.54 14.00 20.26
N SER A 113 -13.15 14.65 21.36
CA SER A 113 -11.86 14.35 22.00
C SER A 113 -11.79 12.88 22.47
N GLY A 114 -10.75 12.17 22.05
CA GLY A 114 -10.51 10.75 22.35
C GLY A 114 -11.33 9.74 21.54
N ALA A 115 -12.16 10.18 20.59
CA ALA A 115 -12.86 9.29 19.66
C ALA A 115 -11.93 8.77 18.55
N GLU A 116 -12.26 7.64 17.94
CA GLU A 116 -11.56 7.16 16.74
C GLU A 116 -11.66 8.18 15.59
N THR A 117 -10.57 8.32 14.86
CA THR A 117 -10.51 9.20 13.69
C THR A 117 -11.07 8.50 12.46
N VAL A 118 -11.79 9.25 11.63
CA VAL A 118 -12.35 8.78 10.35
C VAL A 118 -11.93 9.71 9.21
N SER A 119 -12.16 9.29 7.98
CA SER A 119 -11.86 10.10 6.79
C SER A 119 -12.75 9.76 5.61
N THR A 120 -12.71 10.61 4.59
CA THR A 120 -13.39 10.38 3.30
C THR A 120 -12.93 9.12 2.58
N THR A 121 -11.81 8.53 2.97
CA THR A 121 -11.28 7.27 2.40
C THR A 121 -11.41 6.08 3.36
N SER A 122 -11.94 6.27 4.57
CA SER A 122 -12.11 5.20 5.56
C SER A 122 -13.03 5.65 6.71
N GLY A 123 -14.21 5.03 6.82
CA GLY A 123 -15.19 5.26 7.89
C GLY A 123 -16.02 6.54 7.78
N GLY A 124 -15.81 7.34 6.73
CA GLY A 124 -16.49 8.60 6.46
C GLY A 124 -16.69 8.85 4.96
N GLU A 125 -16.77 7.77 4.18
CA GLU A 125 -16.81 7.78 2.70
C GLU A 125 -18.06 8.48 2.15
N ASP A 126 -19.18 8.38 2.87
CA ASP A 126 -20.46 9.02 2.51
C ASP A 126 -20.40 10.55 2.50
N GLU A 127 -19.38 11.15 3.15
CA GLU A 127 -19.18 12.60 3.20
C GLU A 127 -18.34 13.14 2.03
N SER A 128 -17.86 12.26 1.13
CA SER A 128 -17.05 12.69 0.00
C SER A 128 -17.87 13.09 -1.22
N GLU A 129 -17.49 14.21 -1.82
CA GLU A 129 -18.03 14.70 -3.09
C GLU A 129 -17.23 14.20 -4.32
N VAL A 130 -16.17 13.41 -4.09
CA VAL A 130 -15.32 12.83 -5.13
C VAL A 130 -15.28 11.32 -5.03
N ASP A 131 -15.34 10.65 -6.18
CA ASP A 131 -15.25 9.19 -6.24
C ASP A 131 -13.93 8.71 -5.59
N GLY A 132 -14.02 7.72 -4.69
CA GLY A 132 -12.86 7.18 -3.97
C GLY A 132 -12.35 8.03 -2.81
N GLY A 133 -13.03 9.14 -2.46
CA GLY A 133 -12.73 9.86 -1.22
C GLY A 133 -11.50 10.79 -1.26
N SER A 134 -10.78 10.83 -2.37
CA SER A 134 -9.53 11.58 -2.52
C SER A 134 -9.30 12.10 -3.94
N LEU A 135 -8.40 13.07 -4.10
CA LEU A 135 -7.97 13.58 -5.41
C LEU A 135 -6.51 14.04 -5.39
N GLU A 136 -5.84 14.00 -6.54
CA GLU A 136 -4.48 14.52 -6.70
C GLU A 136 -4.47 16.05 -6.74
N ALA A 137 -3.78 16.66 -5.78
CA ALA A 137 -3.65 18.12 -5.71
C ALA A 137 -2.38 18.56 -4.98
N GLU A 138 -1.82 19.69 -5.39
CA GLU A 138 -0.73 20.37 -4.67
C GLU A 138 -1.26 21.54 -3.82
N TRP A 139 -2.39 22.12 -4.21
CA TRP A 139 -3.04 23.22 -3.49
C TRP A 139 -4.16 22.69 -2.61
N LEU A 140 -4.09 23.04 -1.33
CA LEU A 140 -5.07 22.69 -0.31
C LEU A 140 -5.77 23.96 0.16
N ARG A 141 -7.08 23.88 0.37
CA ARG A 141 -7.87 24.96 0.95
C ARG A 141 -8.91 24.43 1.91
N LEU A 142 -8.88 24.92 3.14
CA LEU A 142 -9.86 24.59 4.19
C LEU A 142 -10.56 25.87 4.63
N CYS A 143 -11.88 25.89 4.48
CA CYS A 143 -12.72 27.00 4.89
C CYS A 143 -13.59 26.59 6.08
N ARG A 144 -13.78 27.49 7.04
CA ARG A 144 -14.82 27.38 8.07
C ARG A 144 -15.82 28.51 7.90
N ARG A 145 -17.11 28.20 7.88
CA ARG A 145 -18.21 29.17 7.86
C ARG A 145 -19.27 28.79 8.88
N GLY A 146 -19.29 29.50 10.01
CA GLY A 146 -20.04 29.07 11.18
C GLY A 146 -19.53 27.72 11.66
N ASP A 147 -20.40 26.71 11.61
CA ASP A 147 -20.10 25.36 12.06
C ASP A 147 -19.78 24.38 10.91
N THR A 148 -19.74 24.86 9.67
CA THR A 148 -19.44 24.02 8.49
C THR A 148 -17.99 24.20 8.06
N PHE A 149 -17.31 23.09 7.78
CA PHE A 149 -16.00 23.05 7.15
C PHE A 149 -16.13 22.62 5.70
N GLU A 150 -15.57 23.40 4.77
CA GLU A 150 -15.50 23.07 3.34
C GLU A 150 -14.04 22.80 2.96
N ALA A 151 -13.74 21.61 2.44
CA ALA A 151 -12.40 21.17 2.06
C ALA A 151 -12.24 21.09 0.55
N TYR A 152 -11.18 21.70 0.00
CA TYR A 152 -10.94 21.78 -1.44
C TYR A 152 -9.50 21.41 -1.81
N GLY A 153 -9.34 20.80 -2.98
CA GLY A 153 -8.06 20.58 -3.65
C GLY A 153 -7.99 21.29 -5.01
N SER A 154 -6.78 21.64 -5.45
CA SER A 154 -6.52 22.25 -6.76
C SER A 154 -5.13 21.89 -7.31
N SER A 155 -5.01 21.83 -8.63
CA SER A 155 -3.73 21.66 -9.33
C SER A 155 -3.02 23.00 -9.60
N ASP A 156 -3.75 24.11 -9.65
CA ASP A 156 -3.23 25.42 -10.08
C ASP A 156 -3.42 26.55 -9.06
N GLY A 157 -4.23 26.34 -8.03
CA GLY A 157 -4.56 27.33 -7.00
C GLY A 157 -5.69 28.30 -7.39
N ASP A 158 -6.22 28.17 -8.61
CA ASP A 158 -7.27 29.02 -9.19
C ASP A 158 -8.59 28.25 -9.34
N ASP A 159 -8.55 27.05 -9.91
CA ASP A 159 -9.69 26.15 -10.09
C ASP A 159 -9.74 25.12 -8.96
N TRP A 160 -10.78 25.21 -8.12
CA TRP A 160 -10.91 24.42 -6.89
C TRP A 160 -12.02 23.37 -7.00
N THR A 161 -11.69 22.13 -6.65
CA THR A 161 -12.63 21.01 -6.53
C THR A 161 -13.01 20.85 -5.06
N LEU A 162 -14.32 20.82 -4.77
CA LEU A 162 -14.83 20.48 -3.43
C LEU A 162 -14.62 18.98 -3.21
N LEU A 163 -13.96 18.62 -2.11
CA LEU A 163 -13.70 17.24 -1.74
C LEU A 163 -14.73 16.72 -0.72
N ALA A 164 -15.09 17.56 0.24
CA ALA A 164 -16.11 17.28 1.25
C ALA A 164 -16.53 18.58 1.94
N ASP A 165 -17.77 18.62 2.43
CA ASP A 165 -18.25 19.58 3.42
C ASP A 165 -18.89 18.86 4.61
N ILE A 166 -18.39 19.15 5.81
CA ILE A 166 -18.85 18.51 7.05
C ILE A 166 -19.30 19.56 8.06
N ASP A 167 -20.26 19.21 8.91
CA ASP A 167 -20.79 20.11 9.93
C ASP A 167 -20.82 19.47 11.33
N THR A 168 -21.60 20.05 12.25
CA THR A 168 -21.74 19.59 13.63
C THR A 168 -22.23 18.15 13.79
N GLU A 169 -22.83 17.55 12.75
CA GLU A 169 -23.20 16.13 12.77
C GLU A 169 -21.97 15.22 12.80
N GLN A 170 -20.87 15.62 12.14
CA GLN A 170 -19.62 14.89 12.07
C GLN A 170 -18.62 15.35 13.12
N VAL A 171 -18.51 16.66 13.36
CA VAL A 171 -17.50 17.23 14.26
C VAL A 171 -17.90 18.63 14.76
N ALA A 172 -17.82 18.82 16.08
CA ALA A 172 -18.11 20.12 16.69
C ALA A 172 -16.81 20.73 17.24
N ILE A 173 -16.36 21.84 16.65
CA ILE A 173 -15.20 22.61 17.12
C ILE A 173 -15.66 23.99 17.60
N SER A 174 -15.20 24.39 18.79
CA SER A 174 -15.46 25.71 19.37
C SER A 174 -15.05 26.86 18.43
N ASP A 175 -15.70 28.04 18.55
CA ASP A 175 -15.33 29.23 17.77
C ASP A 175 -13.87 29.64 18.02
N GLU A 176 -13.36 29.46 19.25
CA GLU A 176 -11.96 29.64 19.60
C GLU A 176 -11.23 28.31 19.44
N ALA A 177 -10.30 28.23 18.49
CA ALA A 177 -9.58 27.02 18.14
C ALA A 177 -8.19 27.36 17.58
N SER A 178 -7.40 26.32 17.27
CA SER A 178 -6.12 26.48 16.59
C SER A 178 -6.21 26.00 15.15
N VAL A 179 -5.55 26.72 14.24
CA VAL A 179 -5.41 26.38 12.83
C VAL A 179 -3.94 26.39 12.43
N GLY A 180 -3.52 25.45 11.60
CA GLY A 180 -2.11 25.32 11.26
C GLY A 180 -1.81 24.20 10.29
N ILE A 181 -0.51 23.98 10.11
CA ILE A 181 0.06 22.96 9.24
C ILE A 181 0.70 21.88 10.10
N PRO A 182 0.11 20.67 10.17
CA PRO A 182 0.72 19.53 10.83
C PRO A 182 1.72 18.81 9.90
N VAL A 183 2.70 18.12 10.48
CA VAL A 183 3.54 17.11 9.79
C VAL A 183 3.80 15.95 10.73
N THR A 184 3.53 14.73 10.26
CA THR A 184 3.92 13.47 10.93
C THR A 184 4.72 12.59 9.98
N SER A 185 5.65 11.81 10.52
CA SER A 185 6.44 10.85 9.75
C SER A 185 5.76 9.51 9.56
N HIS A 186 4.76 9.19 10.39
CA HIS A 186 4.17 7.85 10.51
C HIS A 186 5.22 6.73 10.74
N SER A 187 6.42 7.12 11.18
CA SER A 187 7.56 6.23 11.39
C SER A 187 8.23 6.69 12.68
N VAL A 188 7.92 5.99 13.77
CA VAL A 188 8.41 6.31 15.12
C VAL A 188 9.93 6.25 15.15
N GLY A 189 10.56 7.36 15.53
CA GLY A 189 12.03 7.47 15.54
C GLY A 189 12.62 8.15 14.29
N GLU A 190 11.80 8.46 13.29
CA GLU A 190 12.20 9.18 12.08
C GLU A 190 11.53 10.56 11.98
N ARG A 191 12.11 11.47 11.19
CA ARG A 191 11.53 12.77 10.84
C ARG A 191 11.13 12.76 9.38
N CYS A 192 9.93 13.25 9.09
CA CYS A 192 9.47 13.61 7.76
C CYS A 192 9.60 15.13 7.56
N THR A 193 9.95 15.53 6.35
CA THR A 193 10.06 16.94 5.93
C THR A 193 8.94 17.27 4.94
N ALA A 194 8.18 18.33 5.22
CA ALA A 194 7.24 18.95 4.29
C ALA A 194 7.70 20.35 3.87
N GLU A 195 7.56 20.66 2.60
CA GLU A 195 7.82 21.99 2.04
C GLU A 195 6.51 22.62 1.55
N LEU A 196 6.22 23.83 2.02
CA LEU A 196 4.97 24.53 1.76
C LEU A 196 5.23 25.96 1.27
N ARG A 197 4.31 26.46 0.45
CA ARG A 197 4.34 27.80 -0.14
C ARG A 197 2.95 28.42 -0.14
N ASP A 198 2.93 29.73 -0.42
CA ASP A 198 1.70 30.49 -0.68
C ASP A 198 0.67 30.37 0.46
N LEU A 199 1.16 30.23 1.70
CA LEU A 199 0.30 30.15 2.87
C LEU A 199 -0.45 31.47 3.05
N THR A 200 -1.78 31.40 2.96
CA THR A 200 -2.68 32.54 3.16
C THR A 200 -3.79 32.19 4.14
N GLY A 201 -4.41 33.22 4.72
CA GLY A 201 -5.49 33.06 5.73
C GLY A 201 -5.00 33.01 7.17
N ILE A 202 -3.74 32.62 7.40
CA ILE A 202 -3.12 32.55 8.74
C ILE A 202 -1.71 33.14 8.75
N SER A 203 -1.18 33.45 9.93
CA SER A 203 0.19 33.91 10.13
C SER A 203 0.81 33.23 11.35
N PRO A 204 1.02 31.90 11.27
CA PRO A 204 1.39 31.07 12.40
C PRO A 204 2.67 31.53 13.10
N THR A 205 2.61 31.53 14.43
CA THR A 205 3.74 31.85 15.31
C THR A 205 4.02 30.76 16.34
N GLY A 206 3.03 29.88 16.59
CA GLY A 206 3.19 28.68 17.39
C GLY A 206 3.85 27.57 16.60
N ASN A 207 4.79 26.86 17.23
CA ASN A 207 5.49 25.71 16.68
C ASN A 207 5.78 24.79 17.87
N GLN A 208 5.16 23.61 17.88
CA GLN A 208 5.39 22.61 18.92
C GLN A 208 5.01 21.20 18.46
N ASP A 209 5.56 20.21 19.14
CA ASP A 209 5.11 18.82 19.01
C ASP A 209 3.80 18.61 19.78
N ILE A 210 2.94 17.75 19.22
CA ILE A 210 1.71 17.23 19.82
C ILE A 210 1.90 15.72 20.01
N GLY A 211 1.53 15.21 21.18
CA GLY A 211 1.70 13.78 21.52
C GLY A 211 3.15 13.37 21.78
N ASP A 212 3.39 12.05 21.82
CA ASP A 212 4.73 11.48 21.90
C ASP A 212 5.28 11.25 20.50
N VAL A 213 6.10 12.19 20.03
CA VAL A 213 6.68 12.13 18.68
C VAL A 213 7.96 11.30 18.57
N ALA A 214 8.56 10.90 19.70
CA ALA A 214 9.91 10.33 19.83
C ALA A 214 11.08 11.20 19.30
N VAL A 215 10.91 11.86 18.15
CA VAL A 215 11.87 12.80 17.53
C VAL A 215 11.18 14.14 17.30
N SER A 216 11.59 15.14 18.09
CA SER A 216 11.00 16.49 18.04
C SER A 216 11.10 17.14 16.66
N GLY A 217 10.08 17.86 16.24
CA GLY A 217 10.04 18.57 14.97
C GLY A 217 10.63 19.98 14.99
N GLY A 218 10.35 20.75 13.95
CA GLY A 218 10.69 22.17 13.84
C GLY A 218 10.22 22.81 12.55
N VAL A 219 10.31 24.14 12.48
CA VAL A 219 9.90 24.95 11.31
C VAL A 219 11.03 25.89 10.94
N ASP A 220 11.28 26.00 9.65
CA ASP A 220 12.19 26.98 9.06
C ASP A 220 11.45 27.75 7.96
N VAL A 221 11.61 29.07 7.93
CA VAL A 221 10.91 29.95 6.98
C VAL A 221 11.93 30.80 6.26
N GLU A 222 12.04 30.59 4.96
CA GLU A 222 12.99 31.28 4.09
C GLU A 222 12.24 32.16 3.09
N THR A 223 12.80 33.33 2.78
CA THR A 223 12.23 34.28 1.82
C THR A 223 13.25 34.61 0.74
N GLY A 224 12.81 34.69 -0.51
CA GLY A 224 13.70 34.93 -1.64
C GLY A 224 14.52 33.69 -2.00
N VAL A 225 13.87 32.53 -2.06
CA VAL A 225 14.50 31.29 -2.53
C VAL A 225 13.94 30.91 -3.92
N PRO A 226 14.72 30.23 -4.77
CA PRO A 226 14.27 29.83 -6.10
C PRO A 226 13.18 28.77 -6.04
N PHE A 227 12.42 28.63 -7.12
CA PHE A 227 11.35 27.67 -7.24
C PHE A 227 11.37 26.94 -8.58
N VAL A 228 11.15 25.63 -8.54
CA VAL A 228 11.09 24.77 -9.72
C VAL A 228 9.95 23.76 -9.61
N THR A 229 9.35 23.39 -10.74
CA THR A 229 8.40 22.28 -10.88
C THR A 229 8.95 21.22 -11.82
N THR A 230 8.65 19.95 -11.53
CA THR A 230 8.93 18.82 -12.42
C THR A 230 7.71 18.57 -13.30
N GLY A 231 7.91 18.54 -14.61
CA GLY A 231 6.86 18.22 -15.58
C GLY A 231 6.88 16.74 -15.99
N ASP A 232 5.86 16.32 -16.74
CA ASP A 232 5.79 14.96 -17.29
C ASP A 232 6.96 14.64 -18.23
N ALA A 233 7.23 13.36 -18.47
CA ALA A 233 8.18 12.92 -19.48
C ALA A 233 7.49 12.79 -20.84
N THR A 234 8.16 13.19 -21.93
CA THR A 234 7.70 12.98 -23.31
C THR A 234 8.72 12.18 -24.12
N ASP A 235 8.35 11.81 -25.35
CA ASP A 235 9.23 11.14 -26.31
C ASP A 235 9.95 9.90 -25.75
N VAL A 236 9.24 9.17 -24.89
CA VAL A 236 9.75 7.98 -24.20
C VAL A 236 9.95 6.85 -25.19
N THR A 237 11.17 6.33 -25.24
CA THR A 237 11.55 5.13 -25.99
C THR A 237 12.14 4.10 -25.05
N ALA A 238 12.45 2.91 -25.58
CA ALA A 238 13.12 1.86 -24.81
C ALA A 238 14.52 2.25 -24.28
N THR A 239 15.06 3.41 -24.66
CA THR A 239 16.41 3.86 -24.25
C THR A 239 16.55 5.36 -23.99
N SER A 240 15.47 6.14 -24.14
CA SER A 240 15.53 7.59 -24.02
C SER A 240 14.20 8.16 -23.54
N ALA A 241 14.22 9.36 -23.00
CA ALA A 241 13.05 10.16 -22.68
C ALA A 241 13.44 11.64 -22.64
N THR A 242 12.50 12.55 -22.91
CA THR A 242 12.67 13.98 -22.69
C THR A 242 11.96 14.35 -21.39
N LEU A 243 12.70 14.87 -20.42
CA LEU A 243 12.18 15.27 -19.12
C LEU A 243 11.98 16.78 -19.08
N HIS A 244 10.84 17.22 -18.54
CA HIS A 244 10.47 18.64 -18.52
C HIS A 244 10.57 19.22 -17.10
N GLY A 245 10.88 20.51 -17.04
CA GLY A 245 10.89 21.29 -15.80
C GLY A 245 10.58 22.76 -16.04
N GLU A 246 10.18 23.46 -15.00
CA GLU A 246 9.95 24.91 -15.09
C GLU A 246 10.53 25.62 -13.88
N LEU A 247 11.47 26.54 -14.12
CA LEU A 247 11.91 27.51 -13.13
C LEU A 247 10.81 28.57 -13.01
N THR A 248 10.15 28.64 -11.86
CA THR A 248 9.01 29.53 -11.63
C THR A 248 9.41 30.81 -10.88
N ASP A 249 10.49 30.77 -10.10
CA ASP A 249 11.09 31.94 -9.43
C ASP A 249 12.61 31.74 -9.26
N LEU A 250 13.37 32.83 -9.32
CA LEU A 250 14.81 32.88 -9.07
C LEU A 250 15.17 33.19 -7.60
N GLY A 251 14.20 33.48 -6.74
CA GLY A 251 14.47 33.89 -5.36
C GLY A 251 15.11 35.28 -5.24
N GLY A 252 15.22 36.03 -6.33
CA GLY A 252 15.97 37.29 -6.38
C GLY A 252 17.44 37.13 -6.80
N ALA A 253 17.87 35.91 -7.15
CA ALA A 253 19.14 35.67 -7.80
C ALA A 253 19.18 36.20 -9.26
N ASP A 254 20.38 36.44 -9.79
CA ASP A 254 20.57 36.90 -11.17
C ASP A 254 20.38 35.77 -12.21
N SER A 255 20.61 34.52 -11.80
CA SER A 255 20.47 33.32 -12.63
C SER A 255 20.44 32.05 -11.79
N ALA A 256 20.02 30.94 -12.39
CA ALA A 256 20.08 29.61 -11.80
C ALA A 256 20.58 28.57 -12.82
N GLU A 257 21.33 27.59 -12.35
CA GLU A 257 21.65 26.39 -13.10
C GLU A 257 20.55 25.35 -12.87
N CYS A 258 19.79 25.05 -13.91
CA CYS A 258 18.64 24.14 -13.86
C CYS A 258 18.99 22.81 -14.50
N TYR A 259 18.75 21.71 -13.80
CA TYR A 259 19.01 20.35 -14.26
C TYR A 259 17.95 19.39 -13.76
N VAL A 260 18.06 18.13 -14.17
CA VAL A 260 17.20 17.04 -13.74
C VAL A 260 18.04 15.99 -13.05
N GLU A 261 17.60 15.51 -11.90
CA GLU A 261 18.09 14.30 -11.28
C GLU A 261 17.18 13.13 -11.65
N TYR A 262 17.76 11.96 -11.92
CA TYR A 262 17.00 10.75 -12.19
C TYR A 262 17.65 9.51 -11.57
N ARG A 263 16.85 8.48 -11.28
CA ARG A 263 17.29 7.19 -10.76
C ARG A 263 16.39 6.07 -11.29
N ALA A 264 16.95 4.88 -11.50
CA ALA A 264 16.15 3.72 -11.84
C ALA A 264 15.55 3.12 -10.56
N VAL A 265 14.25 2.87 -10.50
CA VAL A 265 13.62 2.20 -9.35
C VAL A 265 14.20 0.79 -9.19
N PRO A 266 14.56 0.30 -7.98
CA PRO A 266 14.40 0.92 -6.66
C PRO A 266 15.72 1.50 -6.09
N ASN A 267 16.61 1.99 -6.96
CA ASN A 267 17.89 2.56 -6.51
C ASN A 267 17.67 3.91 -5.83
N ASP A 268 18.47 4.22 -4.79
CA ASP A 268 18.34 5.51 -4.08
C ASP A 268 19.10 6.65 -4.70
N SER A 269 20.22 6.32 -5.33
CA SER A 269 21.19 7.31 -5.75
C SER A 269 20.71 8.03 -7.01
N TRP A 270 20.52 9.33 -6.86
CA TRP A 270 20.21 10.25 -7.94
C TRP A 270 21.43 10.47 -8.85
N THR A 271 21.18 10.55 -10.15
CA THR A 271 22.14 10.96 -11.16
C THR A 271 21.71 12.31 -11.72
N ALA A 272 22.54 13.34 -11.58
CA ALA A 272 22.29 14.64 -12.16
C ALA A 272 22.62 14.68 -13.65
N THR A 273 21.76 15.32 -14.44
CA THR A 273 22.04 15.67 -15.83
C THR A 273 22.93 16.89 -15.93
N ARG A 274 23.28 17.26 -17.16
CA ARG A 274 23.97 18.53 -17.39
C ARG A 274 22.99 19.68 -17.21
N GLY A 275 23.39 20.69 -16.43
CA GLY A 275 22.61 21.90 -16.24
C GLY A 275 22.54 22.84 -17.44
N GLN A 276 21.49 23.66 -17.39
CA GLN A 276 21.21 24.80 -18.25
C GLN A 276 21.08 26.04 -17.37
N THR A 277 21.87 27.07 -17.65
CA THR A 277 21.71 28.36 -16.97
C THR A 277 20.47 29.10 -17.50
N LEU A 278 19.60 29.52 -16.59
CA LEU A 278 18.43 30.37 -16.83
C LEU A 278 18.59 31.71 -16.09
N GLU A 279 18.28 32.81 -16.77
CA GLU A 279 18.33 34.19 -16.23
C GLU A 279 16.93 34.78 -15.95
N GLU A 280 15.87 34.03 -16.27
CA GLU A 280 14.48 34.39 -16.01
C GLU A 280 13.63 33.13 -15.82
N PRO A 281 12.52 33.20 -15.06
CA PRO A 281 11.57 32.10 -14.93
C PRO A 281 11.08 31.60 -16.29
N THR A 282 11.34 30.33 -16.60
CA THR A 282 10.97 29.71 -17.86
C THR A 282 11.04 28.19 -17.80
N ALA A 283 10.34 27.54 -18.73
CA ALA A 283 10.41 26.10 -18.92
C ALA A 283 11.75 25.67 -19.55
N PHE A 284 12.22 24.49 -19.17
CA PHE A 284 13.38 23.82 -19.73
C PHE A 284 13.11 22.32 -19.90
N SER A 285 13.92 21.67 -20.74
CA SER A 285 13.83 20.23 -20.94
C SER A 285 15.21 19.60 -21.08
N VAL A 286 15.30 18.33 -20.72
CA VAL A 286 16.54 17.54 -20.81
C VAL A 286 16.26 16.22 -21.52
N ASP A 287 16.99 15.98 -22.60
CA ASP A 287 16.98 14.68 -23.27
C ASP A 287 17.88 13.70 -22.52
N LEU A 288 17.30 12.60 -22.05
CA LEU A 288 18.00 11.46 -21.49
C LEU A 288 18.20 10.38 -22.53
N ASP A 289 19.42 9.86 -22.63
CA ASP A 289 19.81 8.71 -23.44
C ASP A 289 20.41 7.62 -22.56
N GLY A 290 20.45 6.38 -23.07
CA GLY A 290 21.09 5.26 -22.40
C GLY A 290 20.26 4.62 -21.28
N LEU A 291 18.95 4.89 -21.27
CA LEU A 291 18.02 4.23 -20.37
C LEU A 291 17.95 2.72 -20.67
N THR A 292 17.62 1.95 -19.64
CA THR A 292 17.37 0.51 -19.74
C THR A 292 15.91 0.31 -20.12
N SER A 293 15.64 -0.45 -21.18
CA SER A 293 14.29 -0.82 -21.60
C SER A 293 13.55 -1.60 -20.50
N ARG A 294 12.22 -1.46 -20.44
CA ARG A 294 11.37 -2.13 -19.43
C ARG A 294 11.81 -1.77 -18.02
N ARG A 295 11.97 -0.48 -17.75
CA ARG A 295 12.41 0.00 -16.45
C ARG A 295 11.70 1.30 -16.09
N TYR A 296 11.27 1.38 -14.83
CA TYR A 296 10.82 2.61 -14.22
C TYR A 296 12.01 3.46 -13.77
N TYR A 297 11.91 4.75 -14.07
CA TYR A 297 12.81 5.80 -13.61
C TYR A 297 12.00 6.83 -12.84
N GLU A 298 12.47 7.19 -11.67
CA GLU A 298 12.05 8.41 -10.99
C GLU A 298 12.96 9.55 -11.42
N TYR A 299 12.38 10.74 -11.56
CA TYR A 299 13.11 11.95 -11.91
C TYR A 299 12.52 13.17 -11.22
N ARG A 300 13.37 14.18 -10.97
CA ARG A 300 12.98 15.45 -10.35
C ARG A 300 13.83 16.58 -10.88
N THR A 301 13.26 17.76 -10.96
CA THR A 301 13.98 18.97 -11.37
C THR A 301 14.73 19.56 -10.20
N VAL A 302 15.91 20.12 -10.46
CA VAL A 302 16.74 20.79 -9.46
C VAL A 302 17.25 22.10 -10.03
N VAL A 303 17.27 23.14 -9.21
CA VAL A 303 17.84 24.45 -9.55
C VAL A 303 18.82 24.88 -8.47
N GLU A 304 19.97 25.38 -8.89
CA GLU A 304 20.97 25.99 -8.02
C GLU A 304 21.18 27.44 -8.46
N THR A 305 20.83 28.41 -7.63
CA THR A 305 20.95 29.83 -7.97
C THR A 305 22.37 30.35 -7.84
N SER A 306 22.65 31.46 -8.54
CA SER A 306 23.95 32.13 -8.52
C SER A 306 24.41 32.66 -7.16
N ASP A 307 23.51 32.82 -6.20
CA ASP A 307 23.77 33.18 -4.79
C ASP A 307 23.85 31.97 -3.84
N GLY A 308 23.59 30.76 -4.34
CA GLY A 308 23.85 29.49 -3.64
C GLY A 308 22.61 28.81 -3.04
N ASP A 309 21.42 29.30 -3.31
CA ASP A 309 20.17 28.64 -2.91
C ASP A 309 19.83 27.47 -3.83
N VAL A 310 19.10 26.49 -3.32
CA VAL A 310 18.74 25.26 -4.03
C VAL A 310 17.25 25.00 -3.89
N ALA A 311 16.61 24.62 -4.99
CA ALA A 311 15.25 24.10 -4.94
C ALA A 311 15.10 22.84 -5.77
N VAL A 312 14.23 21.94 -5.30
CA VAL A 312 13.97 20.63 -5.89
C VAL A 312 12.46 20.49 -6.13
N GLY A 313 12.08 20.07 -7.33
CA GLY A 313 10.69 19.78 -7.66
C GLY A 313 10.23 18.41 -7.16
N SER A 314 8.92 18.19 -7.09
CA SER A 314 8.34 16.88 -6.81
C SER A 314 8.90 15.79 -7.73
N PRO A 315 9.20 14.59 -7.23
CA PRO A 315 9.54 13.45 -8.08
C PRO A 315 8.36 13.05 -8.97
N ALA A 316 8.67 12.62 -10.18
CA ALA A 316 7.75 11.99 -11.12
C ALA A 316 8.35 10.68 -11.63
N THR A 317 7.51 9.78 -12.15
CA THR A 317 7.92 8.43 -12.59
C THR A 317 7.65 8.24 -14.08
N VAL A 318 8.57 7.59 -14.79
CA VAL A 318 8.41 7.22 -16.20
C VAL A 318 8.86 5.79 -16.46
N GLY A 319 8.01 5.00 -17.13
CA GLY A 319 8.30 3.64 -17.57
C GLY A 319 8.83 3.61 -19.00
N THR A 320 9.96 2.95 -19.23
CA THR A 320 10.48 2.72 -20.59
C THR A 320 9.91 1.43 -21.18
N PRO A 321 9.46 1.41 -22.46
CA PRO A 321 8.93 0.21 -23.09
C PRO A 321 10.01 -0.80 -23.46
N SER A 322 9.59 -1.93 -24.03
CA SER A 322 10.45 -2.99 -24.56
C SER A 322 11.06 -2.64 -25.91
N ARG A 323 12.08 -3.41 -26.28
CA ARG A 323 12.59 -3.48 -27.67
C ARG A 323 11.95 -4.61 -28.46
N SER A 324 10.95 -5.29 -27.90
CA SER A 324 10.20 -6.36 -28.56
C SER A 324 9.53 -5.87 -29.84
N ASN A 325 9.37 -6.78 -30.79
CA ASN A 325 8.55 -6.58 -31.98
C ASN A 325 7.15 -7.24 -31.83
N GLY A 326 6.77 -7.64 -30.61
CA GLY A 326 5.47 -8.25 -30.30
C GLY A 326 5.36 -9.74 -30.63
N THR A 327 6.48 -10.45 -30.82
CA THR A 327 6.44 -11.89 -31.08
C THR A 327 6.41 -12.68 -29.77
N ALA A 328 5.23 -13.11 -29.32
CA ALA A 328 5.10 -13.92 -28.11
C ALA A 328 5.49 -15.39 -28.38
N PRO A 329 6.56 -15.94 -27.76
CA PRO A 329 6.74 -17.39 -27.67
C PRO A 329 5.59 -18.01 -26.85
N GLY A 330 5.33 -19.31 -27.05
CA GLY A 330 4.19 -20.03 -26.46
C GLY A 330 4.14 -20.00 -24.93
N ARG A 331 3.07 -20.54 -24.33
CA ARG A 331 2.69 -20.40 -22.90
C ARG A 331 3.75 -20.76 -21.83
N GLY A 332 4.90 -21.33 -22.18
CA GLY A 332 5.89 -21.83 -21.23
C GLY A 332 5.57 -23.26 -20.74
N PRO A 333 6.37 -23.82 -19.82
CA PRO A 333 6.05 -25.10 -19.19
C PRO A 333 4.83 -24.97 -18.25
N GLN A 334 4.21 -26.11 -17.93
CA GLN A 334 3.21 -26.24 -16.86
C GLN A 334 3.88 -26.37 -15.49
N SER A 335 3.15 -26.04 -14.43
CA SER A 335 3.57 -26.26 -13.04
C SER A 335 3.95 -27.73 -12.77
N ALA A 336 4.81 -27.98 -11.79
CA ALA A 336 5.05 -29.31 -11.22
C ALA A 336 3.86 -29.81 -10.40
N SER A 337 3.12 -28.87 -9.80
CA SER A 337 1.79 -29.13 -9.25
C SER A 337 0.81 -29.46 -10.38
N GLN A 338 -0.19 -30.29 -10.07
CA GLN A 338 -1.34 -30.48 -10.95
C GLN A 338 -2.30 -29.29 -10.93
N ILE A 339 -2.15 -28.40 -9.95
CA ILE A 339 -2.88 -27.14 -9.85
C ILE A 339 -1.94 -26.04 -10.37
N ASP A 340 -2.17 -25.58 -11.60
CA ASP A 340 -1.44 -24.49 -12.25
C ASP A 340 -1.91 -23.13 -11.71
N LEU A 341 -1.04 -22.14 -11.84
CA LEU A 341 -1.29 -20.75 -11.42
C LEU A 341 -2.63 -20.18 -11.94
N ALA A 342 -3.10 -20.64 -13.10
CA ALA A 342 -4.30 -20.14 -13.78
C ALA A 342 -5.53 -21.05 -13.62
N ASP A 343 -5.52 -21.99 -12.68
CA ASP A 343 -6.61 -22.96 -12.53
C ASP A 343 -7.77 -22.44 -11.65
N GLY A 344 -7.57 -21.36 -10.89
CA GLY A 344 -8.59 -20.73 -10.05
C GLY A 344 -9.52 -19.76 -10.79
N PHE A 345 -10.23 -18.93 -10.03
CA PHE A 345 -11.14 -17.90 -10.57
C PHE A 345 -10.40 -16.66 -11.07
N ALA A 346 -9.26 -16.33 -10.45
CA ALA A 346 -8.42 -15.21 -10.86
C ALA A 346 -7.78 -15.49 -12.23
N ASP A 347 -7.71 -14.49 -13.10
CA ASP A 347 -6.85 -14.51 -14.30
C ASP A 347 -5.46 -13.97 -13.93
N PRO A 348 -4.39 -14.79 -13.92
CA PRO A 348 -3.09 -14.33 -13.41
C PRO A 348 -2.45 -13.26 -14.32
N ALA A 349 -2.37 -12.04 -13.78
CA ALA A 349 -1.73 -10.87 -14.36
C ALA A 349 -2.13 -10.63 -15.82
N PRO A 350 -3.40 -10.33 -16.15
CA PRO A 350 -3.87 -10.18 -17.54
C PRO A 350 -3.16 -9.04 -18.28
N TRP A 351 -2.75 -8.01 -17.54
CA TRP A 351 -1.96 -6.85 -17.96
C TRP A 351 -0.48 -7.16 -18.31
N LEU A 352 0.06 -8.32 -17.90
CA LEU A 352 1.46 -8.64 -18.12
C LEU A 352 1.75 -8.93 -19.60
N ASP A 353 2.57 -8.07 -20.20
CA ASP A 353 3.03 -8.17 -21.58
C ASP A 353 4.55 -8.02 -21.74
N ASP A 354 4.99 -7.77 -22.96
CA ASP A 354 6.40 -7.62 -23.30
C ASP A 354 6.94 -6.22 -22.94
N ASP A 355 6.09 -5.20 -22.81
CA ASP A 355 6.42 -3.81 -22.49
C ASP A 355 6.40 -3.53 -20.99
N THR A 356 5.69 -4.33 -20.20
CA THR A 356 5.63 -4.20 -18.73
C THR A 356 7.03 -3.97 -18.13
N PRO A 357 7.25 -2.84 -17.42
CA PRO A 357 8.48 -2.57 -16.72
C PRO A 357 8.88 -3.65 -15.70
N VAL A 358 10.20 -3.82 -15.52
CA VAL A 358 10.81 -4.79 -14.63
C VAL A 358 11.56 -4.05 -13.52
N ILE A 359 11.27 -4.38 -12.27
CA ILE A 359 11.93 -3.84 -11.09
C ILE A 359 12.72 -4.96 -10.39
N PRO A 360 14.05 -5.05 -10.56
CA PRO A 360 14.90 -5.99 -9.86
C PRO A 360 15.24 -5.47 -8.46
N ILE A 361 14.91 -6.28 -7.46
CA ILE A 361 15.42 -6.17 -6.09
C ILE A 361 16.84 -6.75 -6.07
N THR A 362 17.81 -5.90 -5.75
CA THR A 362 19.24 -6.22 -5.78
C THR A 362 19.82 -6.42 -4.38
N GLU A 363 19.16 -5.87 -3.37
CA GLU A 363 19.48 -6.01 -1.96
C GLU A 363 18.24 -6.43 -1.18
N PRO A 364 18.34 -7.42 -0.26
CA PRO A 364 17.19 -7.94 0.47
C PRO A 364 16.86 -6.98 1.62
N THR A 365 16.34 -5.80 1.28
CA THR A 365 16.02 -4.73 2.23
C THR A 365 14.55 -4.36 2.09
N ARG A 366 13.92 -4.00 3.22
CA ARG A 366 12.54 -3.51 3.25
C ARG A 366 12.38 -2.34 2.27
N ARG A 367 13.28 -1.36 2.36
CA ARG A 367 13.26 -0.16 1.52
C ARG A 367 13.24 -0.44 0.01
N GLN A 368 14.11 -1.31 -0.53
CA GLN A 368 14.06 -1.63 -1.97
C GLN A 368 12.76 -2.34 -2.35
N LEU A 369 12.24 -3.19 -1.47
CA LEU A 369 11.00 -3.91 -1.72
C LEU A 369 9.82 -2.94 -1.71
N THR A 370 9.68 -2.11 -0.67
CA THR A 370 8.67 -1.05 -0.56
C THR A 370 8.66 -0.14 -1.80
N ALA A 371 9.82 0.39 -2.20
CA ALA A 371 9.92 1.24 -3.39
C ALA A 371 9.49 0.54 -4.70
N ALA A 372 9.57 -0.79 -4.77
CA ALA A 372 9.09 -1.55 -5.92
C ALA A 372 7.57 -1.83 -5.86
N LEU A 373 7.00 -1.96 -4.66
CA LEU A 373 5.58 -2.23 -4.44
C LEU A 373 4.71 -0.98 -4.58
N GLU A 374 5.27 0.22 -4.40
CA GLU A 374 4.53 1.49 -4.43
C GLU A 374 4.51 2.17 -5.81
N VAL A 375 5.23 1.64 -6.80
CA VAL A 375 5.18 2.23 -8.15
C VAL A 375 3.78 2.09 -8.72
N ASP A 376 3.21 3.21 -9.13
CA ASP A 376 1.92 3.24 -9.83
C ASP A 376 2.04 2.69 -11.26
N GLY A 377 1.19 1.72 -11.57
CA GLY A 377 1.09 1.03 -12.86
C GLY A 377 1.74 -0.37 -12.97
N PRO A 378 1.60 -1.01 -14.15
CA PRO A 378 1.97 -2.41 -14.37
C PRO A 378 3.45 -2.68 -14.09
N ARG A 379 3.75 -3.63 -13.20
CA ARG A 379 5.14 -3.91 -12.84
C ARG A 379 5.41 -5.37 -12.52
N LEU A 380 6.51 -5.86 -13.09
CA LEU A 380 7.09 -7.15 -12.76
C LEU A 380 8.26 -6.96 -11.80
N VAL A 381 8.08 -7.33 -10.53
CA VAL A 381 9.14 -7.32 -9.52
C VAL A 381 9.88 -8.66 -9.55
N VAL A 382 11.20 -8.60 -9.74
CA VAL A 382 12.08 -9.77 -9.78
C VAL A 382 13.18 -9.64 -8.74
N PHE A 383 13.78 -10.76 -8.34
CA PHE A 383 14.81 -10.78 -7.32
C PHE A 383 16.15 -11.24 -7.91
N GLU A 384 17.13 -10.34 -7.90
CA GLU A 384 18.54 -10.68 -8.11
C GLU A 384 19.21 -11.13 -6.81
N THR A 385 18.51 -11.05 -5.69
CA THR A 385 19.00 -11.37 -4.35
C THR A 385 18.14 -12.42 -3.65
N SER A 386 18.68 -13.03 -2.60
CA SER A 386 17.99 -13.94 -1.68
C SER A 386 18.26 -13.53 -0.25
N GLY A 387 17.57 -14.15 0.70
CA GLY A 387 17.83 -14.01 2.13
C GLY A 387 16.61 -13.54 2.90
N VAL A 388 16.88 -13.04 4.09
CA VAL A 388 15.86 -12.51 5.00
C VAL A 388 15.75 -11.00 4.83
N ILE A 389 14.51 -10.52 4.75
CA ILE A 389 14.15 -9.11 4.83
C ILE A 389 13.43 -8.92 6.17
N ASP A 390 14.05 -8.18 7.09
CA ASP A 390 13.40 -7.75 8.32
C ASP A 390 12.46 -6.59 8.00
N LEU A 391 11.17 -6.74 8.32
CA LEU A 391 10.16 -5.72 8.12
C LEU A 391 10.06 -4.73 9.29
N GLU A 392 10.89 -4.92 10.33
CA GLU A 392 11.09 -3.94 11.40
C GLU A 392 9.82 -3.61 12.19
N GLN A 393 8.96 -4.62 12.41
CA GLN A 393 7.65 -4.49 13.07
C GLN A 393 6.67 -3.60 12.29
N GLN A 394 6.82 -3.56 10.97
CA GLN A 394 5.95 -2.79 10.09
C GLN A 394 5.33 -3.69 9.03
N ARG A 395 4.16 -3.25 8.54
CA ARG A 395 3.49 -3.87 7.41
C ARG A 395 4.23 -3.61 6.12
N LEU A 396 4.21 -4.60 5.23
CA LEU A 396 4.57 -4.43 3.83
C LEU A 396 3.29 -4.48 2.99
N THR A 397 2.97 -3.37 2.32
CA THR A 397 1.74 -3.25 1.53
C THR A 397 2.06 -3.22 0.03
N VAL A 398 1.28 -3.97 -0.75
CA VAL A 398 1.12 -3.75 -2.19
C VAL A 398 0.00 -2.73 -2.34
N ALA A 399 0.35 -1.48 -2.60
CA ALA A 399 -0.59 -0.35 -2.54
C ALA A 399 -1.18 0.06 -3.91
N THR A 400 -0.70 -0.55 -5.00
CA THR A 400 -1.10 -0.18 -6.36
C THR A 400 -1.32 -1.43 -7.20
N ASP A 401 -2.32 -1.37 -8.07
CA ASP A 401 -2.78 -2.45 -8.95
C ASP A 401 -1.66 -2.97 -9.87
N GLU A 402 -1.91 -4.11 -10.51
CA GLU A 402 -1.09 -4.63 -11.61
C GLU A 402 0.37 -4.98 -11.21
N LEU A 403 0.52 -5.70 -10.09
CA LEU A 403 1.82 -6.22 -9.60
C LEU A 403 2.00 -7.71 -9.88
N TYR A 404 3.18 -8.11 -10.34
CA TYR A 404 3.66 -9.49 -10.24
C TYR A 404 4.92 -9.53 -9.38
N LEU A 405 4.79 -10.05 -8.16
CA LEU A 405 5.90 -10.26 -7.22
C LEU A 405 6.48 -11.67 -7.39
N ALA A 406 7.49 -11.79 -8.25
CA ALA A 406 7.98 -13.08 -8.75
C ALA A 406 9.11 -13.69 -7.89
N GLY A 407 8.79 -14.19 -6.70
CA GLY A 407 9.76 -14.82 -5.77
C GLY A 407 10.55 -16.00 -6.35
N GLN A 408 10.03 -16.68 -7.38
CA GLN A 408 10.71 -17.77 -8.09
C GLN A 408 12.01 -17.32 -8.78
N THR A 409 12.16 -16.03 -9.03
CA THR A 409 13.33 -15.45 -9.68
C THR A 409 14.55 -15.38 -8.75
N ALA A 410 14.32 -15.33 -7.43
CA ALA A 410 15.36 -15.26 -6.42
C ALA A 410 16.31 -16.47 -6.49
N PRO A 411 17.64 -16.29 -6.30
CA PRO A 411 18.55 -17.40 -6.05
C PRO A 411 18.16 -18.15 -4.76
N SER A 412 18.60 -19.41 -4.62
CA SER A 412 18.43 -20.18 -3.37
C SER A 412 19.06 -19.42 -2.18
N PRO A 413 18.37 -19.30 -1.04
CA PRO A 413 17.16 -20.04 -0.62
C PRO A 413 15.83 -19.32 -0.89
N GLY A 414 15.81 -18.27 -1.72
CA GLY A 414 14.65 -17.42 -1.95
C GLY A 414 14.57 -16.24 -0.98
N ILE A 415 13.39 -15.63 -0.90
CA ILE A 415 13.10 -14.48 -0.04
C ILE A 415 12.27 -14.93 1.15
N THR A 416 12.56 -14.38 2.33
CA THR A 416 11.79 -14.59 3.55
C THR A 416 11.60 -13.25 4.25
N LEU A 417 10.35 -12.85 4.45
CA LEU A 417 9.98 -11.68 5.23
C LEU A 417 9.79 -12.09 6.68
N ILE A 418 10.34 -11.32 7.62
CA ILE A 418 10.18 -11.54 9.06
C ILE A 418 9.69 -10.27 9.77
N LYS A 419 9.07 -10.42 10.94
CA LYS A 419 8.65 -9.30 11.82
C LYS A 419 7.77 -8.27 11.11
N GLY A 420 6.81 -8.73 10.33
CA GLY A 420 5.82 -7.93 9.63
C GLY A 420 4.92 -8.82 8.79
N ASP A 421 3.78 -8.28 8.41
CA ASP A 421 2.77 -8.90 7.56
C ASP A 421 2.89 -8.40 6.11
N LEU A 422 2.30 -9.14 5.16
CA LEU A 422 2.21 -8.75 3.75
C LEU A 422 0.74 -8.55 3.37
N TRP A 423 0.37 -7.31 3.06
CA TRP A 423 -0.98 -6.94 2.65
C TRP A 423 -1.02 -6.62 1.16
N ILE A 424 -2.05 -7.15 0.49
CA ILE A 424 -2.33 -6.91 -0.92
C ILE A 424 -3.55 -5.99 -0.99
N ASP A 425 -3.31 -4.68 -1.02
CA ASP A 425 -4.30 -3.61 -1.01
C ASP A 425 -4.50 -3.06 -2.43
N ALA A 426 -4.62 -3.99 -3.37
CA ALA A 426 -4.57 -3.71 -4.79
C ALA A 426 -5.21 -4.85 -5.59
N ASN A 427 -5.67 -4.54 -6.79
CA ASN A 427 -6.26 -5.47 -7.74
C ASN A 427 -5.22 -6.05 -8.70
N ASP A 428 -5.58 -7.16 -9.34
CA ASP A 428 -4.79 -7.76 -10.41
C ASP A 428 -3.35 -8.14 -10.00
N CYS A 429 -3.15 -8.51 -8.72
CA CYS A 429 -1.84 -8.80 -8.17
C CYS A 429 -1.54 -10.31 -8.13
N VAL A 430 -0.30 -10.68 -8.48
CA VAL A 430 0.22 -12.05 -8.39
C VAL A 430 1.41 -12.10 -7.43
N ILE A 431 1.25 -12.80 -6.33
CA ILE A 431 2.29 -13.05 -5.33
C ILE A 431 2.70 -14.51 -5.38
N GLN A 432 3.97 -14.78 -5.70
CA GLN A 432 4.45 -16.13 -5.90
C GLN A 432 5.77 -16.43 -5.19
N HIS A 433 5.91 -17.63 -4.62
CA HIS A 433 7.19 -18.18 -4.14
C HIS A 433 7.89 -17.34 -3.06
N LEU A 434 7.12 -16.74 -2.16
CA LEU A 434 7.60 -15.99 -0.99
C LEU A 434 7.32 -16.71 0.33
N ARG A 435 8.08 -16.36 1.36
CA ARG A 435 7.83 -16.77 2.74
C ARG A 435 7.55 -15.55 3.60
N VAL A 436 6.49 -15.57 4.39
CA VAL A 436 6.16 -14.51 5.36
C VAL A 436 6.06 -15.12 6.75
N ARG A 437 6.84 -14.56 7.68
CA ARG A 437 7.10 -15.11 9.01
C ARG A 437 7.08 -14.00 10.07
N PRO A 438 5.91 -13.43 10.40
CA PRO A 438 5.84 -12.31 11.33
C PRO A 438 6.45 -12.66 12.68
N GLY A 439 6.05 -13.79 13.29
CA GLY A 439 6.45 -14.22 14.63
C GLY A 439 5.97 -13.27 15.72
N ASP A 440 6.39 -13.49 16.97
CA ASP A 440 6.09 -12.60 18.10
C ASP A 440 6.89 -11.28 18.09
N ALA A 441 7.77 -11.10 17.09
CA ALA A 441 8.71 -9.98 16.93
C ALA A 441 9.60 -9.67 18.15
N ASN A 442 9.75 -10.64 19.07
CA ASN A 442 10.34 -10.48 20.40
C ASN A 442 9.59 -9.48 21.31
N LEU A 443 8.30 -9.29 21.07
CA LEU A 443 7.40 -8.49 21.88
C LEU A 443 6.71 -9.37 22.94
N THR A 444 6.04 -8.72 23.89
CA THR A 444 5.34 -9.37 25.01
C THR A 444 3.83 -9.28 24.81
N SER A 445 3.04 -10.10 25.50
CA SER A 445 1.56 -10.05 25.47
C SER A 445 0.92 -8.71 25.84
N GLU A 446 1.69 -7.75 26.34
CA GLU A 446 1.25 -6.37 26.61
C GLU A 446 1.34 -5.45 25.37
N SER A 447 1.84 -5.94 24.23
CA SER A 447 1.90 -5.18 22.97
C SER A 447 0.68 -5.45 22.10
N ASP A 448 0.30 -4.49 21.26
CA ASP A 448 -0.75 -4.62 20.24
C ASP A 448 -0.25 -5.32 18.95
N TRP A 449 0.71 -6.24 19.07
CA TRP A 449 1.34 -6.92 17.94
C TRP A 449 0.51 -8.13 17.52
N GLU A 450 -0.30 -7.97 16.48
CA GLU A 450 -1.25 -8.99 16.01
C GLU A 450 -1.17 -9.19 14.50
N PRO A 451 0.03 -9.44 13.95
CA PRO A 451 0.16 -9.55 12.50
C PRO A 451 -0.55 -10.80 11.97
N ASP A 452 -1.20 -10.61 10.84
CA ASP A 452 -1.44 -11.68 9.87
C ASP A 452 -0.12 -12.10 9.20
N GLY A 453 -0.12 -13.21 8.46
CA GLY A 453 0.99 -13.57 7.58
C GLY A 453 0.85 -12.88 6.22
N ILE A 454 -0.07 -13.38 5.39
CA ILE A 454 -0.38 -12.81 4.08
C ILE A 454 -1.89 -12.56 4.00
N ARG A 455 -2.30 -11.38 3.55
CA ARG A 455 -3.71 -11.03 3.43
C ARG A 455 -3.99 -10.23 2.16
N THR A 456 -5.12 -10.48 1.49
CA THR A 456 -5.72 -9.49 0.58
C THR A 456 -6.60 -8.52 1.37
N GLU A 457 -6.53 -7.24 1.05
CA GLU A 457 -7.39 -6.23 1.66
C GLU A 457 -8.84 -6.43 1.21
N ASP A 458 -9.74 -5.85 1.98
CA ASP A 458 -11.17 -5.82 1.71
C ASP A 458 -11.47 -5.10 0.38
N GLY A 459 -12.48 -5.57 -0.35
CA GLY A 459 -12.91 -5.00 -1.63
C GLY A 459 -11.95 -5.24 -2.81
N THR A 460 -10.85 -5.97 -2.62
CA THR A 460 -9.89 -6.24 -3.71
C THR A 460 -10.35 -7.34 -4.66
N GLU A 461 -9.88 -7.28 -5.91
CA GLU A 461 -10.30 -8.16 -7.00
C GLU A 461 -9.12 -8.78 -7.77
N ASN A 462 -9.35 -9.97 -8.32
CA ASN A 462 -8.44 -10.68 -9.24
C ASN A 462 -7.02 -10.93 -8.69
N ASN A 463 -6.92 -11.36 -7.44
CA ASN A 463 -5.65 -11.60 -6.76
C ASN A 463 -5.24 -13.08 -6.73
N VAL A 464 -3.96 -13.35 -6.96
CA VAL A 464 -3.38 -14.70 -6.93
C VAL A 464 -2.25 -14.80 -5.92
N ILE A 465 -2.39 -15.73 -4.98
CA ILE A 465 -1.34 -16.12 -4.03
C ILE A 465 -1.01 -17.59 -4.30
N ASP A 466 0.12 -17.86 -4.96
CA ASP A 466 0.50 -19.21 -5.38
C ASP A 466 1.89 -19.60 -4.88
N HIS A 467 2.04 -20.84 -4.41
CA HIS A 467 3.30 -21.34 -3.85
C HIS A 467 3.89 -20.36 -2.84
N CYS A 468 3.12 -19.87 -1.87
CA CYS A 468 3.64 -19.08 -0.76
C CYS A 468 3.73 -19.90 0.51
N THR A 469 4.58 -19.49 1.45
CA THR A 469 4.59 -20.05 2.80
C THR A 469 4.30 -18.96 3.81
N ALA A 470 3.24 -19.13 4.58
CA ALA A 470 2.89 -18.24 5.67
C ALA A 470 2.88 -19.03 6.98
N THR A 471 3.68 -18.58 7.95
CA THR A 471 3.81 -19.25 9.24
C THR A 471 4.10 -18.26 10.35
N TRP A 472 3.79 -18.62 11.59
CA TRP A 472 4.10 -17.82 12.78
C TRP A 472 3.38 -16.47 12.79
N ALA A 473 2.24 -16.33 12.11
CA ALA A 473 1.33 -15.21 12.36
C ALA A 473 0.73 -15.32 13.76
N VAL A 474 0.25 -14.20 14.29
CA VAL A 474 -0.38 -14.11 15.62
C VAL A 474 -1.91 -14.12 15.50
N ASP A 475 -2.48 -13.58 14.43
CA ASP A 475 -3.92 -13.75 14.12
C ASP A 475 -4.09 -14.87 13.06
N GLU A 476 -4.07 -14.58 11.76
CA GLU A 476 -4.11 -15.59 10.70
C GLU A 476 -2.81 -15.72 9.89
N ASN A 477 -2.42 -16.96 9.56
CA ASN A 477 -1.30 -17.16 8.64
C ASN A 477 -1.61 -16.66 7.22
N LEU A 478 -2.77 -16.96 6.65
CA LEU A 478 -3.11 -16.49 5.30
C LEU A 478 -4.61 -16.29 5.13
N SER A 479 -5.06 -15.06 4.91
CA SER A 479 -6.48 -14.71 4.80
C SER A 479 -6.83 -14.04 3.47
N VAL A 480 -8.13 -14.10 3.12
CA VAL A 480 -8.74 -13.33 2.04
C VAL A 480 -9.68 -12.32 2.68
N GLY A 481 -9.55 -11.06 2.26
CA GLY A 481 -10.34 -9.93 2.76
C GLY A 481 -11.85 -10.08 2.57
N TYR A 482 -12.57 -9.08 3.05
CA TYR A 482 -14.02 -8.98 2.98
C TYR A 482 -14.44 -8.42 1.62
N ASP A 483 -15.61 -8.81 1.12
CA ASP A 483 -16.19 -8.31 -0.13
C ASP A 483 -15.22 -8.37 -1.35
N THR A 484 -14.23 -9.27 -1.31
CA THR A 484 -13.29 -9.48 -2.42
C THR A 484 -13.92 -10.27 -3.55
N ALA A 485 -13.44 -10.13 -4.78
CA ALA A 485 -13.84 -10.97 -5.90
C ALA A 485 -12.67 -11.70 -6.55
N GLU A 486 -12.92 -12.91 -7.07
CA GLU A 486 -11.99 -13.64 -7.94
C GLU A 486 -10.60 -13.84 -7.32
N THR A 487 -10.51 -14.25 -6.05
CA THR A 487 -9.23 -14.52 -5.38
C THR A 487 -8.84 -16.00 -5.49
N THR A 488 -7.58 -16.29 -5.81
CA THR A 488 -7.03 -17.65 -5.89
C THR A 488 -5.85 -17.83 -4.94
N VAL A 489 -5.98 -18.76 -4.00
CA VAL A 489 -4.89 -19.22 -3.12
C VAL A 489 -4.56 -20.67 -3.46
N SER A 490 -3.39 -20.91 -4.04
CA SER A 490 -2.99 -22.24 -4.50
C SER A 490 -1.61 -22.68 -4.05
N ASN A 491 -1.44 -23.98 -3.84
CA ASN A 491 -0.15 -24.60 -3.54
C ASN A 491 0.59 -23.96 -2.34
N CYS A 492 -0.10 -23.35 -1.39
CA CYS A 492 0.52 -22.66 -0.26
C CYS A 492 0.76 -23.58 0.95
N LEU A 493 1.78 -23.27 1.74
CA LEU A 493 2.00 -23.87 3.07
C LEU A 493 1.60 -22.85 4.14
N ILE A 494 0.55 -23.15 4.90
CA ILE A 494 -0.09 -22.26 5.88
C ILE A 494 -0.03 -22.96 7.23
N ALA A 495 0.97 -22.63 8.06
CA ALA A 495 1.32 -23.51 9.17
C ALA A 495 1.88 -22.83 10.42
N GLU A 496 1.72 -23.47 11.58
CA GLU A 496 2.30 -23.03 12.85
C GLU A 496 2.01 -21.54 13.20
N PRO A 497 0.75 -21.09 13.21
CA PRO A 497 0.43 -19.81 13.85
C PRO A 497 0.76 -19.90 15.34
N LEU A 498 1.03 -18.76 15.98
CA LEU A 498 1.45 -18.72 17.38
C LEU A 498 0.22 -18.77 18.30
N GLN A 499 -0.01 -19.91 18.94
CA GLN A 499 -1.24 -20.21 19.66
C GLN A 499 -1.48 -19.29 20.87
N ASP A 500 -0.55 -19.22 21.83
CA ASP A 500 -0.66 -18.35 23.02
C ASP A 500 0.46 -17.30 23.02
N ALA A 501 0.29 -16.25 22.23
CA ALA A 501 1.32 -15.23 21.98
C ALA A 501 0.88 -13.81 22.37
N THR A 502 0.91 -12.86 21.43
CA THR A 502 0.68 -11.43 21.68
C THR A 502 -0.76 -10.97 21.42
N HIS A 503 -1.65 -11.87 20.99
CA HIS A 503 -3.02 -11.53 20.64
C HIS A 503 -3.88 -11.17 21.88
N HIS A 504 -4.54 -10.01 21.85
CA HIS A 504 -5.32 -9.42 22.96
C HIS A 504 -6.52 -10.28 23.38
N LYS A 505 -7.05 -11.09 22.46
CA LYS A 505 -8.15 -12.03 22.76
C LYS A 505 -7.67 -13.35 23.41
N GLY A 506 -6.38 -13.50 23.68
CA GLY A 506 -5.76 -14.76 24.11
C GLY A 506 -5.57 -15.73 22.95
N ASP A 507 -5.56 -17.03 23.23
CA ASP A 507 -5.34 -18.13 22.29
C ASP A 507 -5.85 -17.85 20.85
N HIS A 508 -4.94 -17.62 19.90
CA HIS A 508 -5.20 -17.35 18.47
C HIS A 508 -4.15 -18.05 17.61
N GLY A 509 -4.42 -19.30 17.22
CA GLY A 509 -3.57 -20.05 16.30
C GLY A 509 -4.30 -20.41 15.02
N TYR A 510 -4.57 -19.43 14.15
CA TYR A 510 -5.51 -19.62 13.04
C TYR A 510 -4.85 -19.74 11.66
N GLY A 511 -5.48 -20.57 10.82
CA GLY A 511 -5.01 -20.85 9.46
C GLY A 511 -5.39 -19.74 8.48
N SER A 512 -6.67 -19.69 8.12
CA SER A 512 -7.20 -18.84 7.05
C SER A 512 -8.65 -18.44 7.30
N LEU A 513 -8.90 -17.13 7.26
CA LEU A 513 -10.22 -16.53 7.25
C LEU A 513 -10.53 -16.01 5.84
N ILE A 514 -11.73 -16.32 5.35
CA ILE A 514 -12.28 -15.75 4.11
C ILE A 514 -13.38 -14.79 4.53
N GLY A 515 -13.18 -13.49 4.30
CA GLY A 515 -14.00 -12.40 4.81
C GLY A 515 -15.47 -12.46 4.40
N ASP A 516 -16.34 -11.76 5.13
CA ASP A 516 -17.78 -11.72 4.79
C ASP A 516 -17.95 -11.19 3.35
N GLY A 517 -18.88 -11.78 2.60
CA GLY A 517 -19.19 -11.33 1.24
C GLY A 517 -18.16 -11.68 0.16
N ALA A 518 -17.02 -12.30 0.50
CA ALA A 518 -16.02 -12.67 -0.51
C ALA A 518 -16.60 -13.67 -1.53
N ASP A 519 -16.46 -13.34 -2.81
CA ASP A 519 -17.07 -14.05 -3.91
C ASP A 519 -16.03 -14.69 -4.83
N SER A 520 -16.37 -15.86 -5.39
CA SER A 520 -15.53 -16.56 -6.35
C SER A 520 -14.09 -16.79 -5.84
N VAL A 521 -13.96 -17.33 -4.63
CA VAL A 521 -12.66 -17.65 -4.01
C VAL A 521 -12.25 -19.10 -4.31
N THR A 522 -11.02 -19.32 -4.81
CA THR A 522 -10.44 -20.67 -4.98
C THR A 522 -9.36 -20.92 -3.94
N LEU A 523 -9.49 -22.00 -3.17
CA LEU A 523 -8.49 -22.52 -2.24
C LEU A 523 -8.11 -23.94 -2.66
N ALA A 524 -6.98 -24.09 -3.36
CA ALA A 524 -6.63 -25.37 -3.99
C ALA A 524 -5.19 -25.84 -3.76
N GLY A 525 -4.99 -27.10 -3.37
CA GLY A 525 -3.64 -27.68 -3.26
C GLY A 525 -2.83 -27.18 -2.07
N ASN A 526 -3.47 -26.50 -1.12
CA ASN A 526 -2.83 -25.93 0.04
C ASN A 526 -2.57 -26.99 1.13
N VAL A 527 -1.63 -26.68 2.02
CA VAL A 527 -1.37 -27.42 3.25
C VAL A 527 -1.64 -26.51 4.43
N TRP A 528 -2.65 -26.83 5.22
CA TRP A 528 -2.88 -26.25 6.55
C TRP A 528 -2.31 -27.20 7.61
N ALA A 529 -1.33 -26.74 8.38
CA ALA A 529 -0.59 -27.62 9.30
C ALA A 529 -0.38 -26.99 10.67
N HIS A 530 -0.80 -27.69 11.72
CA HIS A 530 -0.66 -27.24 13.11
C HIS A 530 -1.39 -25.92 13.38
N ASN A 531 -2.47 -25.66 12.63
CA ASN A 531 -3.38 -24.55 12.90
C ASN A 531 -4.49 -25.06 13.81
N TYR A 532 -4.80 -24.33 14.86
CA TYR A 532 -5.85 -24.71 15.80
C TYR A 532 -7.25 -24.60 15.16
N ASP A 533 -7.55 -23.48 14.51
CA ASP A 533 -8.88 -23.19 13.94
C ASP A 533 -8.75 -22.52 12.55
N ARG A 534 -9.88 -22.27 11.90
CA ARG A 534 -10.04 -21.59 10.61
C ARG A 534 -9.26 -22.32 9.51
N ASN A 535 -9.65 -23.56 9.17
CA ASN A 535 -8.95 -24.39 8.17
C ASN A 535 -9.81 -24.82 6.96
N PRO A 536 -10.33 -23.88 6.14
CA PRO A 536 -10.51 -22.45 6.40
C PRO A 536 -11.80 -22.15 7.17
N ARG A 537 -11.97 -20.91 7.67
CA ARG A 537 -13.29 -20.37 8.00
C ARG A 537 -13.82 -19.55 6.82
N LEU A 538 -14.96 -19.98 6.29
CA LEU A 538 -15.76 -19.28 5.30
C LEU A 538 -16.77 -18.42 6.04
N LYS A 539 -16.55 -17.11 6.09
CA LYS A 539 -17.45 -16.18 6.79
C LYS A 539 -18.73 -15.91 6.00
N GLN A 540 -19.67 -15.17 6.57
CA GLN A 540 -21.05 -15.05 6.11
C GLN A 540 -21.13 -14.62 4.64
N GLY A 541 -22.01 -15.28 3.87
CA GLY A 541 -22.30 -14.89 2.49
C GLY A 541 -21.20 -15.17 1.45
N THR A 542 -20.16 -15.93 1.82
CA THR A 542 -19.07 -16.27 0.89
C THR A 542 -19.45 -17.31 -0.16
N HIS A 543 -18.84 -17.20 -1.35
CA HIS A 543 -18.89 -18.23 -2.40
C HIS A 543 -17.49 -18.76 -2.71
N SER A 544 -17.23 -20.05 -2.43
CA SER A 544 -15.85 -20.58 -2.51
C SER A 544 -15.73 -22.00 -3.05
N VAL A 545 -14.58 -22.30 -3.64
CA VAL A 545 -14.11 -23.66 -3.92
C VAL A 545 -12.97 -24.00 -2.98
N VAL A 546 -13.12 -25.09 -2.21
CA VAL A 546 -12.08 -25.64 -1.34
C VAL A 546 -11.74 -27.03 -1.88
N ALA A 547 -10.64 -27.15 -2.63
CA ALA A 547 -10.32 -28.36 -3.37
C ALA A 547 -8.91 -28.91 -3.11
N ASN A 548 -8.79 -30.23 -2.93
CA ASN A 548 -7.50 -30.92 -2.89
C ASN A 548 -6.48 -30.36 -1.89
N ASN A 549 -6.95 -29.90 -0.73
CA ASN A 549 -6.10 -29.42 0.35
C ASN A 549 -5.78 -30.54 1.35
N LEU A 550 -4.66 -30.40 2.06
CA LEU A 550 -4.29 -31.24 3.19
C LEU A 550 -4.40 -30.42 4.48
N VAL A 551 -5.23 -30.85 5.42
CA VAL A 551 -5.36 -30.25 6.75
C VAL A 551 -4.83 -31.24 7.79
N TYR A 552 -3.86 -30.82 8.58
CA TYR A 552 -3.15 -31.68 9.52
C TYR A 552 -3.01 -31.03 10.90
N HIS A 553 -3.34 -31.78 11.97
CA HIS A 553 -3.22 -31.34 13.36
C HIS A 553 -4.01 -30.05 13.64
N TYR A 554 -5.33 -30.21 13.82
CA TYR A 554 -6.29 -29.12 13.89
C TYR A 554 -7.42 -29.40 14.90
N ASN A 555 -8.02 -28.36 15.47
CA ASN A 555 -9.25 -28.46 16.25
C ASN A 555 -10.47 -28.40 15.33
N ASP A 556 -10.55 -27.33 14.54
CA ASP A 556 -11.65 -27.06 13.63
C ASP A 556 -11.20 -27.17 12.18
N GLY A 557 -11.98 -27.90 11.39
CA GLY A 557 -11.77 -28.07 9.95
C GLY A 557 -12.30 -26.87 9.16
N ILE A 558 -13.20 -27.15 8.22
CA ILE A 558 -13.89 -26.13 7.42
C ILE A 558 -15.09 -25.62 8.22
N TRP A 559 -15.02 -24.36 8.66
CA TRP A 559 -16.13 -23.67 9.31
C TRP A 559 -16.89 -22.85 8.26
N MET A 560 -18.17 -23.16 8.05
CA MET A 560 -19.08 -22.40 7.19
C MET A 560 -20.07 -21.57 8.01
N ASP A 561 -19.93 -20.24 7.99
CA ASP A 561 -20.92 -19.33 8.58
C ASP A 561 -22.26 -19.37 7.79
N PRO A 562 -23.34 -18.76 8.30
CA PRO A 562 -24.61 -18.69 7.58
C PRO A 562 -24.47 -18.05 6.20
N GLU A 563 -25.41 -18.38 5.30
CA GLU A 563 -25.50 -17.79 3.94
C GLU A 563 -24.30 -18.10 3.02
N THR A 564 -23.32 -18.86 3.49
CA THR A 564 -22.19 -19.32 2.67
C THR A 564 -22.60 -20.44 1.73
N THR A 565 -21.92 -20.50 0.58
CA THR A 565 -22.12 -21.53 -0.44
C THR A 565 -20.76 -22.02 -0.97
N ALA A 566 -20.48 -23.32 -0.90
CA ALA A 566 -19.17 -23.84 -1.29
C ALA A 566 -19.20 -25.16 -2.08
N SER A 567 -18.20 -25.34 -2.95
CA SER A 567 -17.80 -26.67 -3.44
C SER A 567 -16.58 -27.15 -2.66
N ILE A 568 -16.72 -28.24 -1.92
CA ILE A 568 -15.67 -28.83 -1.07
C ILE A 568 -15.34 -30.21 -1.63
N GLU A 569 -14.21 -30.35 -2.31
CA GLU A 569 -13.92 -31.56 -3.07
C GLU A 569 -12.48 -32.07 -2.92
N GLY A 570 -12.31 -33.37 -2.67
CA GLY A 570 -10.99 -34.00 -2.70
C GLY A 570 -10.06 -33.60 -1.54
N ASN A 571 -10.55 -32.99 -0.46
CA ASN A 571 -9.70 -32.57 0.66
C ASN A 571 -9.36 -33.75 1.58
N VAL A 572 -8.16 -33.75 2.16
CA VAL A 572 -7.70 -34.76 3.11
C VAL A 572 -7.45 -34.13 4.47
N PHE A 573 -8.07 -34.70 5.50
CA PHE A 573 -7.92 -34.27 6.88
C PHE A 573 -7.22 -35.35 7.70
N ARG A 574 -6.32 -34.94 8.60
CA ARG A 574 -5.54 -35.83 9.48
C ARG A 574 -5.33 -35.22 10.86
N ARG A 575 -5.30 -36.09 11.87
CA ARG A 575 -4.98 -35.80 13.27
C ARG A 575 -5.84 -34.69 13.88
N PRO A 576 -7.18 -34.81 13.88
CA PRO A 576 -8.03 -33.88 14.59
C PRO A 576 -7.77 -33.98 16.11
N VAL A 577 -7.79 -32.84 16.81
CA VAL A 577 -7.68 -32.80 18.29
C VAL A 577 -9.05 -32.79 18.97
N ALA A 578 -10.11 -32.43 18.24
CA ALA A 578 -11.50 -32.47 18.69
C ALA A 578 -12.34 -33.49 17.90
N ALA A 579 -13.54 -33.77 18.39
CA ALA A 579 -14.52 -34.66 17.75
C ALA A 579 -15.48 -33.93 16.78
N GLN A 580 -15.14 -32.70 16.39
CA GLN A 580 -15.95 -31.84 15.53
C GLN A 580 -16.02 -32.39 14.09
N PRO A 581 -17.14 -32.25 13.38
CA PRO A 581 -17.19 -32.60 11.95
C PRO A 581 -16.14 -31.84 11.13
N VAL A 582 -15.68 -32.45 10.04
CA VAL A 582 -14.70 -31.85 9.14
C VAL A 582 -15.24 -30.57 8.50
N VAL A 583 -16.49 -30.60 8.03
CA VAL A 583 -17.24 -29.45 7.52
C VAL A 583 -18.41 -29.21 8.47
N PHE A 584 -18.47 -28.03 9.08
CA PHE A 584 -19.48 -27.69 10.10
C PHE A 584 -19.93 -26.22 10.00
N GLY A 585 -21.00 -25.88 10.73
CA GLY A 585 -21.62 -24.55 10.71
C GLY A 585 -23.00 -24.59 10.05
N ASP A 586 -23.40 -23.51 9.39
CA ASP A 586 -24.78 -23.27 8.91
C ASP A 586 -24.85 -22.91 7.40
N GLY A 587 -23.82 -23.28 6.62
CA GLY A 587 -23.72 -23.01 5.19
C GLY A 587 -24.34 -24.07 4.26
N HIS A 588 -24.22 -23.82 2.95
CA HIS A 588 -24.64 -24.74 1.89
C HIS A 588 -23.43 -25.30 1.15
N ALA A 589 -23.26 -26.62 1.10
CA ALA A 589 -22.05 -27.21 0.53
C ALA A 589 -22.33 -28.40 -0.39
N PHE A 590 -21.68 -28.43 -1.55
CA PHE A 590 -21.44 -29.67 -2.26
C PHE A 590 -20.17 -30.30 -1.69
N VAL A 591 -20.28 -31.48 -1.06
CA VAL A 591 -19.13 -32.19 -0.48
C VAL A 591 -18.89 -33.50 -1.22
N ALA A 592 -17.73 -33.66 -1.84
CA ALA A 592 -17.36 -34.86 -2.57
C ALA A 592 -15.91 -35.26 -2.30
N ASP A 593 -15.64 -36.57 -2.25
CA ASP A 593 -14.29 -37.13 -2.08
C ASP A 593 -13.44 -36.49 -0.96
N THR A 594 -14.10 -35.99 0.10
CA THR A 594 -13.41 -35.41 1.26
C THR A 594 -13.25 -36.49 2.32
N VAL A 595 -12.03 -36.70 2.80
CA VAL A 595 -11.67 -37.84 3.65
C VAL A 595 -10.97 -37.41 4.94
N LEU A 596 -11.16 -38.20 5.98
CA LEU A 596 -10.49 -38.10 7.27
C LEU A 596 -9.74 -39.41 7.54
N ASP A 597 -8.41 -39.38 7.57
CA ASP A 597 -7.55 -40.56 7.39
C ASP A 597 -7.16 -41.30 8.69
N ASP A 598 -7.52 -40.79 9.87
CA ASP A 598 -7.06 -41.33 11.16
C ASP A 598 -8.01 -41.09 12.34
N ALA A 599 -9.25 -40.69 12.06
CA ALA A 599 -10.29 -40.45 13.05
C ALA A 599 -11.68 -40.82 12.50
N SER A 600 -12.69 -40.75 13.37
CA SER A 600 -14.06 -41.16 13.05
C SER A 600 -15.07 -40.01 13.14
N ASN A 601 -14.59 -38.76 13.04
CA ASN A 601 -15.47 -37.60 13.06
C ASN A 601 -16.37 -37.63 11.81
N PRO A 602 -17.61 -37.13 11.88
CA PRO A 602 -18.43 -36.95 10.68
C PRO A 602 -17.70 -36.06 9.66
N ILE A 603 -17.83 -36.35 8.38
CA ILE A 603 -17.30 -35.46 7.34
C ILE A 603 -18.15 -34.18 7.28
N VAL A 604 -19.47 -34.32 7.31
CA VAL A 604 -20.42 -33.20 7.27
C VAL A 604 -21.21 -33.17 8.57
N GLY A 605 -21.31 -31.99 9.18
CA GLY A 605 -22.09 -31.74 10.39
C GLY A 605 -23.57 -31.44 10.10
N ASP A 606 -24.44 -31.67 11.09
CA ASP A 606 -25.91 -31.58 10.96
C ASP A 606 -26.44 -30.16 10.60
N GLY A 607 -25.64 -29.11 10.78
CA GLY A 607 -26.02 -27.74 10.43
C GLY A 607 -25.78 -27.38 8.96
N ILE A 608 -24.97 -28.17 8.24
CA ILE A 608 -24.67 -27.94 6.82
C ILE A 608 -25.83 -28.43 5.95
N THR A 609 -26.26 -27.59 5.02
CA THR A 609 -27.17 -27.99 3.96
C THR A 609 -26.39 -28.56 2.78
N GLU A 610 -26.38 -29.88 2.64
CA GLU A 610 -25.72 -30.55 1.52
C GLU A 610 -26.43 -30.29 0.18
N LEU A 611 -25.66 -29.97 -0.86
CA LEU A 611 -26.10 -29.71 -2.22
C LEU A 611 -25.87 -30.92 -3.14
N ASP A 612 -26.75 -31.13 -4.12
CA ASP A 612 -26.64 -32.25 -5.07
C ASP A 612 -25.60 -32.03 -6.19
N SER A 613 -25.11 -30.80 -6.37
CA SER A 613 -24.14 -30.42 -7.40
C SER A 613 -23.30 -29.22 -6.98
N ARG A 614 -22.08 -29.12 -7.51
CA ARG A 614 -21.19 -27.96 -7.34
C ARG A 614 -21.92 -26.64 -7.60
N PRO A 615 -22.06 -25.74 -6.61
CA PRO A 615 -22.67 -24.41 -6.83
C PRO A 615 -21.77 -23.50 -7.67
N LEU A 616 -20.45 -23.64 -7.55
CA LEU A 616 -19.44 -22.94 -8.35
C LEU A 616 -18.20 -23.82 -8.56
N TRP A 617 -17.50 -23.63 -9.69
CA TRP A 617 -16.26 -24.35 -10.00
C TRP A 617 -15.45 -23.61 -11.08
N PRO A 618 -14.15 -23.34 -10.88
CA PRO A 618 -13.29 -22.80 -11.94
C PRO A 618 -13.21 -23.71 -13.15
N ALA A 619 -13.30 -23.15 -14.35
CA ALA A 619 -13.37 -23.96 -15.57
C ALA A 619 -12.09 -24.77 -15.87
N ALA A 620 -10.94 -24.29 -15.39
CA ALA A 620 -9.63 -24.90 -15.60
C ALA A 620 -9.23 -25.89 -14.49
N LEU A 621 -9.83 -25.81 -13.30
CA LEU A 621 -9.49 -26.68 -12.18
C LEU A 621 -9.95 -28.12 -12.43
N GLU A 622 -8.97 -29.02 -12.56
CA GLU A 622 -9.19 -30.47 -12.59
C GLU A 622 -8.97 -31.06 -11.19
N PRO A 623 -9.99 -31.64 -10.53
CA PRO A 623 -9.83 -32.17 -9.17
C PRO A 623 -8.94 -33.41 -9.16
N LEU A 624 -8.04 -33.49 -8.18
CA LEU A 624 -7.35 -34.74 -7.85
C LEU A 624 -8.28 -35.67 -7.03
N GLU A 625 -8.05 -36.98 -7.16
CA GLU A 625 -8.62 -37.94 -6.21
C GLU A 625 -7.91 -37.79 -4.85
N SER A 626 -8.68 -37.83 -3.75
CA SER A 626 -8.19 -37.67 -2.38
C SER A 626 -7.01 -38.58 -2.03
N ALA A 627 -6.99 -39.79 -2.60
CA ALA A 627 -5.89 -40.75 -2.43
C ALA A 627 -4.52 -40.25 -2.94
N ALA A 628 -4.49 -39.26 -3.84
CA ALA A 628 -3.26 -38.66 -4.38
C ALA A 628 -2.87 -37.35 -3.68
N VAL A 629 -3.78 -36.74 -2.91
CA VAL A 629 -3.64 -35.37 -2.41
C VAL A 629 -2.52 -35.22 -1.40
N VAL A 630 -2.33 -36.19 -0.51
CA VAL A 630 -1.23 -36.12 0.48
C VAL A 630 0.12 -36.11 -0.20
N ASP A 631 0.39 -37.08 -1.08
CA ASP A 631 1.66 -37.18 -1.79
C ASP A 631 1.88 -35.94 -2.68
N HIS A 632 0.82 -35.48 -3.34
CA HIS A 632 0.84 -34.27 -4.16
C HIS A 632 1.20 -33.03 -3.33
N ASN A 633 0.51 -32.78 -2.22
CA ASN A 633 0.65 -31.53 -1.47
C ASN A 633 1.98 -31.51 -0.69
N LEU A 634 2.43 -32.64 -0.13
CA LEU A 634 3.76 -32.71 0.49
C LEU A 634 4.89 -32.46 -0.52
N ALA A 635 4.69 -32.89 -1.78
CA ALA A 635 5.65 -32.64 -2.85
C ALA A 635 5.65 -31.19 -3.35
N ASN A 636 4.48 -30.52 -3.41
CA ASN A 636 4.34 -29.26 -4.16
C ASN A 636 3.98 -28.02 -3.33
N ALA A 637 3.47 -28.14 -2.09
CA ALA A 637 3.02 -26.94 -1.37
C ALA A 637 4.18 -26.11 -0.81
N GLY A 638 4.03 -24.78 -0.80
CA GLY A 638 4.92 -23.81 -0.17
C GLY A 638 5.86 -23.08 -1.13
N ALA A 639 6.67 -22.17 -0.57
CA ALA A 639 7.47 -21.20 -1.31
C ALA A 639 8.38 -21.77 -2.39
N ARG A 640 9.09 -22.88 -2.11
CA ARG A 640 10.08 -23.47 -3.04
C ARG A 640 10.17 -24.98 -2.84
N PRO A 641 9.26 -25.77 -3.41
CA PRO A 641 9.21 -27.21 -3.17
C PRO A 641 10.49 -27.98 -3.52
N ALA A 642 11.20 -27.58 -4.58
CA ALA A 642 12.49 -28.16 -4.95
C ALA A 642 13.70 -27.64 -4.14
N ASP A 643 13.51 -26.61 -3.30
CA ASP A 643 14.57 -25.85 -2.60
C ASP A 643 14.04 -25.31 -1.25
N ARG A 644 13.53 -26.22 -0.42
CA ARG A 644 12.88 -25.90 0.86
C ARG A 644 13.87 -25.34 1.87
N THR A 645 13.40 -24.44 2.73
CA THR A 645 14.16 -24.05 3.92
C THR A 645 14.02 -25.13 4.99
N ALA A 646 14.94 -25.15 5.97
CA ALA A 646 14.91 -26.11 7.06
C ALA A 646 13.58 -26.09 7.84
N THR A 647 12.93 -24.92 7.94
CA THR A 647 11.63 -24.81 8.60
C THR A 647 10.50 -25.45 7.78
N ASP A 648 10.39 -25.14 6.49
CA ASP A 648 9.34 -25.75 5.63
C ASP A 648 9.52 -27.28 5.56
N GLU A 649 10.78 -27.74 5.45
CA GLU A 649 11.11 -29.18 5.42
C GLU A 649 10.76 -29.87 6.74
N ARG A 650 11.01 -29.22 7.88
CA ARG A 650 10.65 -29.74 9.21
C ARG A 650 9.14 -29.92 9.34
N ILE A 651 8.35 -28.91 8.97
CA ILE A 651 6.88 -28.94 9.07
C ILE A 651 6.33 -30.11 8.23
N LEU A 652 6.75 -30.22 6.97
CA LEU A 652 6.27 -31.29 6.10
C LEU A 652 6.73 -32.68 6.54
N ALA A 653 7.94 -32.80 7.12
CA ALA A 653 8.40 -34.05 7.71
C ALA A 653 7.58 -34.47 8.94
N GLN A 654 7.05 -33.51 9.72
CA GLN A 654 6.15 -33.81 10.84
C GLN A 654 4.82 -34.37 10.36
N LEU A 655 4.28 -33.82 9.26
CA LEU A 655 3.05 -34.33 8.62
C LEU A 655 3.19 -35.79 8.17
N ASP A 656 4.32 -36.14 7.54
CA ASP A 656 4.60 -37.51 7.12
C ASP A 656 4.82 -38.46 8.32
N ALA A 657 5.51 -37.97 9.36
CA ALA A 657 5.81 -38.76 10.55
C ALA A 657 4.64 -38.93 11.53
N GLY A 658 3.57 -38.13 11.39
CA GLY A 658 2.47 -38.13 12.35
C GLY A 658 2.78 -37.35 13.64
N ASP A 659 3.66 -36.35 13.59
CA ASP A 659 4.20 -35.61 14.75
C ASP A 659 3.90 -34.09 14.68
N GLY A 660 4.40 -33.30 15.64
CA GLY A 660 4.24 -31.85 15.74
C GLY A 660 3.25 -31.41 16.82
N THR A 661 3.34 -30.15 17.25
CA THR A 661 2.51 -29.54 18.31
C THR A 661 2.17 -28.10 17.92
N TYR A 662 1.22 -27.49 18.63
CA TYR A 662 1.08 -26.03 18.61
C TYR A 662 2.30 -25.41 19.29
N ILE A 663 2.62 -24.18 18.88
CA ILE A 663 3.74 -23.40 19.41
C ILE A 663 3.23 -22.02 19.81
N ASP A 664 3.86 -21.42 20.81
CA ASP A 664 3.50 -20.11 21.34
C ASP A 664 4.52 -19.04 20.89
N SER A 665 5.70 -19.48 20.46
CA SER A 665 6.73 -18.63 19.86
C SER A 665 7.51 -19.37 18.78
N GLN A 666 7.90 -18.66 17.72
CA GLN A 666 8.83 -19.16 16.71
C GLN A 666 10.16 -19.65 17.32
N SER A 667 10.53 -19.15 18.51
CA SER A 667 11.74 -19.56 19.24
C SER A 667 11.73 -21.04 19.66
N GLU A 668 10.56 -21.66 19.81
CA GLU A 668 10.41 -23.08 20.15
C GLU A 668 10.83 -24.01 19.01
N VAL A 669 10.82 -23.50 17.78
CA VAL A 669 11.11 -24.26 16.56
C VAL A 669 12.32 -23.73 15.79
N GLY A 670 13.17 -22.94 16.45
CA GLY A 670 14.48 -22.50 15.93
C GLY A 670 14.63 -20.99 15.77
N GLY A 671 13.55 -20.21 15.93
CA GLY A 671 13.56 -18.75 15.82
C GLY A 671 13.56 -18.24 14.38
N TYR A 672 13.69 -16.92 14.23
CA TYR A 672 13.84 -16.31 12.91
C TYR A 672 15.07 -16.87 12.19
N PRO A 673 14.94 -17.28 10.92
CA PRO A 673 16.03 -17.93 10.21
C PRO A 673 17.15 -16.92 9.88
N ASP A 674 18.39 -17.39 9.84
CA ASP A 674 19.52 -16.66 9.27
C ASP A 674 19.85 -17.29 7.90
N LEU A 675 19.23 -16.76 6.83
CA LEU A 675 19.38 -17.30 5.48
C LEU A 675 20.47 -16.56 4.70
N PRO A 676 21.34 -17.28 3.96
CA PRO A 676 22.42 -16.64 3.23
C PRO A 676 21.90 -15.71 2.13
N VAL A 677 22.45 -14.49 2.12
CA VAL A 677 22.27 -13.55 1.02
C VAL A 677 23.13 -13.99 -0.17
N ARG A 678 22.50 -14.24 -1.32
CA ARG A 678 23.18 -14.55 -2.57
C ARG A 678 22.68 -13.62 -3.64
N THR A 679 23.59 -13.11 -4.46
CA THR A 679 23.23 -12.27 -5.60
C THR A 679 23.49 -12.99 -6.92
N ARG A 680 22.58 -12.81 -7.87
CA ARG A 680 22.66 -13.34 -9.23
C ARG A 680 21.95 -12.36 -10.17
N PRO A 681 22.68 -11.73 -11.11
CA PRO A 681 22.07 -10.90 -12.14
C PRO A 681 21.00 -11.67 -12.91
N ILE A 682 19.89 -11.00 -13.21
CA ILE A 682 18.77 -11.59 -13.94
C ILE A 682 18.55 -10.85 -15.26
N SER A 683 18.44 -11.62 -16.33
CA SER A 683 18.04 -11.09 -17.63
C SER A 683 16.62 -11.55 -17.91
N VAL A 684 15.66 -10.63 -17.77
CA VAL A 684 14.29 -10.84 -18.23
C VAL A 684 14.28 -10.70 -19.75
N PRO A 685 13.67 -11.63 -20.50
CA PRO A 685 13.64 -11.55 -21.95
C PRO A 685 12.79 -10.35 -22.40
N GLN A 686 13.17 -9.76 -23.53
CA GLN A 686 12.40 -8.66 -24.14
C GLN A 686 11.04 -9.14 -24.66
N SER A 687 10.93 -10.43 -25.01
CA SER A 687 9.70 -11.05 -25.47
C SER A 687 9.44 -12.39 -24.79
N GLY A 688 8.18 -12.69 -24.48
CA GLY A 688 7.81 -13.97 -23.87
C GLY A 688 7.99 -14.03 -22.37
N THR A 689 7.73 -12.92 -21.69
CA THR A 689 7.87 -12.77 -20.24
C THR A 689 7.12 -13.88 -19.48
N ARG A 690 5.87 -14.16 -19.86
CA ARG A 690 5.04 -15.21 -19.23
C ARG A 690 5.68 -16.59 -19.31
N ALA A 691 6.16 -16.97 -20.50
CA ALA A 691 6.80 -18.26 -20.71
C ALA A 691 8.08 -18.42 -19.87
N TRP A 692 8.82 -17.32 -19.73
CA TRP A 692 10.01 -17.26 -18.90
C TRP A 692 9.68 -17.35 -17.41
N LEU A 693 8.65 -16.64 -16.93
CA LEU A 693 8.17 -16.73 -15.54
C LEU A 693 7.75 -18.15 -15.18
N ARG A 694 6.97 -18.82 -16.05
CA ARG A 694 6.60 -20.22 -15.85
C ARG A 694 7.81 -21.16 -15.82
N ALA A 695 8.83 -20.91 -16.65
CA ALA A 695 10.08 -21.67 -16.58
C ALA A 695 10.89 -21.40 -15.31
N LYS A 696 10.75 -20.22 -14.68
CA LYS A 696 11.35 -19.93 -13.36
C LYS A 696 10.59 -20.61 -12.24
N ALA A 697 9.26 -20.56 -12.25
CA ALA A 697 8.41 -21.26 -11.27
C ALA A 697 8.71 -22.77 -11.31
N ARG A 698 8.67 -23.36 -12.51
CA ARG A 698 8.96 -24.79 -12.70
C ARG A 698 10.36 -25.24 -12.28
N ALA A 699 11.30 -24.32 -12.08
CA ALA A 699 12.64 -24.65 -11.62
C ALA A 699 12.76 -24.70 -10.08
N VAL A 700 11.78 -24.16 -9.36
CA VAL A 700 11.76 -24.06 -7.90
C VAL A 700 10.62 -24.85 -7.26
N GLU A 701 9.63 -25.25 -8.06
CA GLU A 701 8.72 -26.38 -7.86
C GLU A 701 9.45 -27.71 -8.09
#